data_AF-A0A6J5Y2W8-F1
#
_entry.id   AF-A0A6J5Y2W8-F1
#
_cell.length_a   1.000
_cell.length_b   1.000
_cell.length_c   1.000
_cell.angle_alpha   90.00
_cell.angle_beta   90.00
_cell.angle_gamma   90.00
#
_symmetry.space_group_name_H-M   'P 1'
#
loop_
_entity.id
_entity.type
_entity.pdbx_description
1 polymer ?
#
loop_
_entity_poly.entity_id
_entity_poly.type
_entity_poly.pdbx_seq_one_letter_code
_entity_poly.pdbx_strand_id
1 'polypeptide(L)'
;MADLHTKLLCLLPLLFIINGINAQLVHFPQFPVPFGNPFLVPDGLWGHHNRLRGHRHGAAWGDPDAAVGGDPDAAAAEAGLRNVAKPRKARDMIPKADEGAGNQPDPGQPKTDEGAGNKPDPGQPKPDEGAGNKPDPGQPKPDEGAGNKPNPVKAVVDAPAQPDFPTQYVGAWEVVKLDAGVSAMHLNLLPNNKLMMYDASAFHISNIKLPRGECLPFKDDKGVQQTDCWSHGVEYDVETNAVRPLKITTDPWCSSGGLTADGNFISTGGWMDGTRSVRYFDLCENCDYRDLPNALAEPRWYATQVTLPDGRFFLAGGRKSYSFEYVPPEGQVNKQAIFFPLLDETTDLDENNLYPFVHLSTDGNLFILANSRSVLLSTKTNRVIKEFPVLKGGSRNYPASGMSALLPIDLSVPNNAPLIPAEVIVCGGAKPEAYGLAGKGNFLPALQDCGRLRITDPNPQWATEVMPSSRVMGDMLNLPTGDLLIINGAQQGASAWFLAEQPNFTPVVYSPNNNAGTRFRNLAPTQIARMYHSTAALLPNGKILVAGSNTNPGYDYKAKYPTELRVEHFSPPYLDPALAAHRPTVMAQNSDAKLKYGQPFTLQFQLQDNPVGKADIKVTMYSPPFTTHGYSMNQRLLVLGKNELTEAGPGVYKLQVVAPATNVLAPPGYYLVFVVYRGVPSVGHWVQILN
;
A
#
# COMPACT_ATOMS: atom_id res chain seq x y z
N MET A 1 -43.94 11.97 -28.78
CA MET A 1 -45.07 11.13 -29.19
C MET A 1 -44.90 9.85 -28.39
N ALA A 2 -45.64 9.62 -27.30
CA ALA A 2 -47.11 9.51 -27.18
C ALA A 2 -47.63 8.21 -27.85
N ASP A 3 -48.39 7.32 -27.18
CA ASP A 3 -48.88 7.44 -25.80
C ASP A 3 -49.24 6.12 -25.08
N LEU A 4 -49.29 6.22 -23.74
CA LEU A 4 -50.16 5.55 -22.75
C LEU A 4 -50.67 4.09 -22.89
N HIS A 5 -50.48 3.32 -21.81
CA HIS A 5 -51.47 2.52 -21.03
C HIS A 5 -50.83 1.24 -20.41
N THR A 6 -51.37 0.59 -19.35
CA THR A 6 -51.73 1.00 -17.97
C THR A 6 -52.01 -0.31 -17.19
N LYS A 7 -51.80 -0.33 -15.86
CA LYS A 7 -51.89 -1.53 -14.99
C LYS A 7 -53.31 -2.12 -14.87
N LEU A 8 -53.40 -3.44 -14.60
CA LEU A 8 -54.39 -4.01 -13.67
C LEU A 8 -53.87 -5.31 -13.00
N LEU A 9 -54.60 -5.81 -12.00
CA LEU A 9 -54.14 -6.83 -11.02
C LEU A 9 -54.76 -8.23 -11.22
N CYS A 10 -53.99 -9.23 -10.75
CA CYS A 10 -54.37 -10.47 -10.04
C CYS A 10 -55.70 -11.20 -10.35
N LEU A 11 -55.60 -12.52 -10.59
CA LEU A 11 -56.40 -13.53 -9.87
C LEU A 11 -55.73 -14.93 -9.92
N LEU A 12 -55.91 -15.69 -8.83
CA LEU A 12 -55.50 -17.08 -8.56
C LEU A 12 -56.77 -17.97 -8.47
N PRO A 13 -56.73 -19.30 -8.26
CA PRO A 13 -55.73 -20.35 -8.60
C PRO A 13 -56.39 -21.58 -9.30
N LEU A 14 -55.67 -22.69 -9.50
CA LEU A 14 -56.27 -24.03 -9.49
C LEU A 14 -55.27 -25.13 -9.06
N LEU A 15 -55.77 -26.34 -8.77
CA LEU A 15 -55.15 -27.32 -7.85
C LEU A 15 -54.31 -28.45 -8.49
N PHE A 16 -53.54 -29.11 -7.61
CA PHE A 16 -52.95 -30.47 -7.68
C PHE A 16 -54.04 -31.57 -7.91
N ILE A 17 -53.82 -32.89 -7.97
CA ILE A 17 -52.91 -33.82 -7.24
C ILE A 17 -52.71 -35.14 -8.05
N ILE A 18 -51.85 -36.05 -7.54
CA ILE A 18 -51.73 -37.53 -7.72
C ILE A 18 -50.47 -37.96 -8.52
N ASN A 19 -49.53 -38.75 -7.99
CA ASN A 19 -49.40 -39.34 -6.64
C ASN A 19 -47.94 -39.61 -6.19
N GLY A 20 -47.62 -39.19 -4.94
CA GLY A 20 -46.89 -40.00 -3.95
C GLY A 20 -45.35 -40.11 -4.05
N ILE A 21 -44.60 -40.83 -3.19
CA ILE A 21 -44.76 -41.44 -1.81
C ILE A 21 -43.32 -41.32 -1.20
N ASN A 22 -43.00 -41.01 0.07
CA ASN A 22 -43.50 -41.46 1.38
C ASN A 22 -43.29 -40.40 2.51
N ALA A 23 -43.42 -40.80 3.78
CA ALA A 23 -43.07 -40.05 5.01
C ALA A 23 -42.00 -40.83 5.85
N GLN A 24 -41.51 -40.46 7.06
CA GLN A 24 -42.03 -39.70 8.22
C GLN A 24 -40.86 -38.97 8.97
N LEU A 25 -41.03 -37.70 9.40
CA LEU A 25 -41.32 -37.17 10.77
C LEU A 25 -40.28 -37.48 11.87
N VAL A 26 -39.87 -36.55 12.75
CA VAL A 26 -40.52 -36.02 13.99
C VAL A 26 -39.55 -34.93 14.59
N HIS A 27 -39.84 -33.79 15.27
CA HIS A 27 -41.06 -33.05 15.72
C HIS A 27 -40.76 -31.52 15.89
N PHE A 28 -41.59 -30.76 16.63
CA PHE A 28 -41.38 -29.35 17.08
C PHE A 28 -42.16 -29.08 18.39
N PRO A 29 -41.73 -28.13 19.25
CA PRO A 29 -42.64 -27.16 19.90
C PRO A 29 -42.01 -25.75 20.12
N GLN A 30 -42.69 -24.65 20.49
CA GLN A 30 -44.08 -24.16 20.30
C GLN A 30 -44.10 -22.61 20.47
N PHE A 31 -45.17 -21.93 20.04
CA PHE A 31 -45.43 -20.47 20.18
C PHE A 31 -46.12 -20.12 21.53
N PRO A 32 -46.12 -18.85 22.01
CA PRO A 32 -47.21 -17.92 21.67
C PRO A 32 -46.86 -16.42 21.53
N VAL A 33 -47.77 -15.66 20.90
CA VAL A 33 -47.84 -14.17 20.88
C VAL A 33 -49.32 -13.76 21.11
N PRO A 34 -49.63 -12.69 21.88
CA PRO A 34 -51.01 -12.20 22.03
C PRO A 34 -51.36 -11.04 21.07
N PHE A 35 -52.67 -10.81 20.86
CA PHE A 35 -53.28 -9.83 19.95
C PHE A 35 -53.69 -8.51 20.62
N GLY A 36 -53.92 -7.45 19.84
CA GLY A 36 -54.70 -6.26 20.25
C GLY A 36 -54.75 -5.16 19.17
N ASN A 37 -55.93 -4.66 18.79
CA ASN A 37 -56.16 -3.69 17.70
C ASN A 37 -57.52 -2.95 17.91
N PRO A 38 -57.99 -2.08 17.00
CA PRO A 38 -57.69 -0.64 16.81
C PRO A 38 -58.80 0.30 17.38
N PHE A 39 -58.76 1.63 17.15
CA PHE A 39 -59.95 2.45 16.80
C PHE A 39 -59.59 3.81 16.12
N LEU A 40 -60.62 4.60 15.74
CA LEU A 40 -60.69 5.54 14.61
C LEU A 40 -60.28 7.03 14.84
N VAL A 41 -60.19 7.77 13.72
CA VAL A 41 -60.04 9.25 13.57
C VAL A 41 -61.38 9.99 13.74
N PRO A 42 -61.42 11.34 13.86
CA PRO A 42 -61.74 12.18 12.68
C PRO A 42 -61.04 13.57 12.59
N ASP A 43 -61.32 14.31 11.50
CA ASP A 43 -60.65 15.51 10.94
C ASP A 43 -60.81 16.86 11.70
N GLY A 44 -60.06 17.91 11.30
CA GLY A 44 -60.05 19.21 12.03
C GLY A 44 -59.54 20.54 11.41
N LEU A 45 -59.26 20.66 10.10
CA LEU A 45 -59.28 21.89 9.23
C LEU A 45 -58.80 23.34 9.66
N TRP A 46 -58.24 24.07 8.68
CA TRP A 46 -58.02 25.54 8.53
C TRP A 46 -56.94 26.30 9.36
N GLY A 47 -56.24 27.26 8.70
CA GLY A 47 -55.43 28.32 9.35
C GLY A 47 -54.33 28.96 8.47
N HIS A 48 -54.45 30.24 8.07
CA HIS A 48 -53.48 30.97 7.22
C HIS A 48 -52.34 31.66 8.01
N HIS A 49 -51.33 32.14 7.25
CA HIS A 49 -50.34 33.22 7.51
C HIS A 49 -50.42 34.00 8.85
N ASN A 50 -49.31 34.43 9.47
CA ASN A 50 -48.33 35.33 8.83
C ASN A 50 -46.96 35.44 9.58
N ARG A 51 -46.03 36.23 9.02
CA ARG A 51 -44.71 36.58 9.62
C ARG A 51 -44.86 37.48 10.85
N LEU A 52 -43.90 37.41 11.80
CA LEU A 52 -42.98 38.54 12.12
C LEU A 52 -41.83 38.19 13.09
N ARG A 53 -40.92 39.17 13.28
CA ARG A 53 -39.60 39.06 13.94
C ARG A 53 -39.67 39.11 15.48
N GLY A 54 -38.67 38.54 16.16
CA GLY A 54 -38.32 38.86 17.55
C GLY A 54 -36.98 38.25 18.00
N HIS A 55 -36.06 39.06 18.57
CA HIS A 55 -34.81 38.61 19.19
C HIS A 55 -34.78 38.97 20.69
N ARG A 56 -34.21 38.08 21.53
CA ARG A 56 -33.20 38.32 22.61
C ARG A 56 -33.45 37.60 23.96
N HIS A 57 -32.47 36.77 24.32
CA HIS A 57 -31.84 36.53 25.65
C HIS A 57 -32.64 36.25 26.95
N GLY A 58 -32.12 35.28 27.72
CA GLY A 58 -32.55 34.83 29.07
C GLY A 58 -32.87 33.32 29.04
N ALA A 59 -32.14 32.36 29.62
CA ALA A 59 -31.53 32.22 30.95
C ALA A 59 -32.58 32.08 32.09
N ALA A 60 -32.61 31.02 32.92
CA ALA A 60 -31.79 29.79 32.97
C ALA A 60 -32.46 28.69 33.87
N TRP A 61 -31.83 27.51 33.95
CA TRP A 61 -32.05 26.38 34.89
C TRP A 61 -33.27 25.45 34.69
N GLY A 62 -33.01 24.13 34.76
CA GLY A 62 -34.00 23.04 34.68
C GLY A 62 -33.38 21.76 34.11
N ASP A 63 -32.87 20.88 34.98
CA ASP A 63 -32.07 19.67 34.70
C ASP A 63 -32.41 18.61 35.80
N PRO A 64 -32.22 17.28 35.64
CA PRO A 64 -31.78 16.50 34.47
C PRO A 64 -32.72 15.34 34.08
N ASP A 65 -32.40 14.65 32.98
CA ASP A 65 -32.39 13.16 32.95
C ASP A 65 -31.41 12.64 31.87
N ALA A 66 -30.77 11.49 32.10
CA ALA A 66 -29.65 10.96 31.27
C ALA A 66 -30.11 9.91 30.23
N ALA A 67 -29.32 9.37 29.28
CA ALA A 67 -27.90 9.49 28.88
C ALA A 67 -27.84 9.39 27.32
N VAL A 68 -26.74 9.48 26.56
CA VAL A 68 -25.38 8.91 26.69
C VAL A 68 -24.37 9.89 26.09
N GLY A 69 -23.21 10.06 26.71
CA GLY A 69 -22.09 10.83 26.15
C GLY A 69 -21.15 9.95 25.32
N GLY A 70 -20.85 10.39 24.09
CA GLY A 70 -19.66 9.98 23.35
C GLY A 70 -18.71 11.18 23.26
N ASP A 71 -17.41 10.93 23.11
CA ASP A 71 -16.38 11.96 23.01
C ASP A 71 -16.62 12.90 21.80
N PRO A 72 -16.82 14.22 22.01
CA PRO A 72 -16.94 15.19 20.94
C PRO A 72 -15.58 15.68 20.40
N ASP A 73 -14.48 15.54 21.15
CA ASP A 73 -13.18 16.11 20.82
C ASP A 73 -12.41 15.26 19.81
N ALA A 74 -12.52 13.92 19.80
CA ALA A 74 -12.04 13.10 18.66
C ALA A 74 -12.74 13.48 17.35
N ALA A 75 -14.05 13.70 17.37
CA ALA A 75 -14.80 14.16 16.20
C ALA A 75 -14.44 15.60 15.80
N ALA A 76 -14.19 16.50 16.76
CA ALA A 76 -13.74 17.86 16.50
C ALA A 76 -12.27 17.97 16.06
N ALA A 77 -11.41 17.02 16.45
CA ALA A 77 -10.00 16.96 16.05
C ALA A 77 -9.81 16.73 14.54
N GLU A 78 -10.77 16.06 13.89
CA GLU A 78 -10.91 16.03 12.44
C GLU A 78 -11.80 17.19 11.94
N ALA A 79 -13.03 17.33 12.45
CA ALA A 79 -14.04 18.19 11.83
C ALA A 79 -13.98 19.70 12.16
N GLY A 80 -13.22 20.17 13.16
CA GLY A 80 -13.41 21.54 13.64
C GLY A 80 -12.40 22.17 14.62
N LEU A 81 -11.23 22.59 14.13
CA LEU A 81 -10.39 23.62 14.80
C LEU A 81 -10.20 24.89 13.96
N ARG A 82 -11.32 25.49 13.53
CA ARG A 82 -11.34 26.84 12.95
C ARG A 82 -11.22 27.93 14.03
N ASN A 83 -10.01 28.20 14.53
CA ASN A 83 -9.63 29.56 15.00
C ASN A 83 -8.12 29.75 15.25
N VAL A 84 -7.69 31.03 15.20
CA VAL A 84 -6.34 31.54 15.53
C VAL A 84 -5.17 31.08 14.63
N ALA A 85 -5.20 31.50 13.37
CA ALA A 85 -3.99 31.83 12.63
C ALA A 85 -4.22 33.10 11.78
N LYS A 86 -3.57 34.23 12.13
CA LYS A 86 -3.43 35.37 11.23
C LYS A 86 -2.08 35.24 10.52
N PRO A 87 -1.99 35.39 9.19
CA PRO A 87 -0.72 35.29 8.50
C PRO A 87 0.24 36.39 8.96
N ARG A 88 1.45 36.02 9.35
CA ARG A 88 2.54 36.99 9.54
C ARG A 88 2.94 37.52 8.16
N LYS A 89 2.99 38.84 8.00
CA LYS A 89 3.51 39.45 6.76
C LYS A 89 4.97 39.04 6.57
N ALA A 90 5.35 38.75 5.32
CA ALA A 90 6.75 38.75 4.92
C ALA A 90 7.40 40.10 5.27
N ARG A 91 8.69 40.08 5.58
CA ARG A 91 9.54 41.27 5.68
C ARG A 91 10.62 41.16 4.62
N ASP A 92 10.58 42.08 3.67
CA ASP A 92 11.66 42.28 2.72
C ASP A 92 12.94 42.69 3.47
N MET A 93 14.08 42.10 3.11
CA MET A 93 15.40 42.64 3.45
C MET A 93 16.24 42.74 2.20
N ILE A 94 16.27 43.94 1.64
CA ILE A 94 17.20 44.35 0.60
C ILE A 94 18.48 44.81 1.31
N PRO A 95 19.65 44.17 1.09
CA PRO A 95 20.91 44.76 1.49
C PRO A 95 21.26 45.91 0.54
N LYS A 96 21.40 47.13 1.07
CA LYS A 96 22.11 48.20 0.36
C LYS A 96 23.62 48.01 0.52
N ALA A 97 24.37 48.44 -0.48
CA ALA A 97 25.80 48.67 -0.37
C ALA A 97 26.06 50.02 0.31
N ASP A 98 27.26 50.16 0.90
CA ASP A 98 27.95 51.44 1.12
C ASP A 98 29.46 51.21 0.93
N GLU A 99 30.17 52.26 0.51
CA GLU A 99 31.62 52.28 0.27
C GLU A 99 32.33 53.15 1.33
N GLY A 100 33.67 53.04 1.48
CA GLY A 100 34.46 54.18 1.99
C GLY A 100 35.65 53.95 2.94
N ALA A 101 36.84 53.77 2.34
CA ALA A 101 38.17 54.26 2.77
C ALA A 101 38.81 53.87 4.15
N GLY A 102 40.15 53.65 4.17
CA GLY A 102 40.85 53.26 5.42
C GLY A 102 42.40 53.12 5.49
N ASN A 103 43.19 53.54 4.48
CA ASN A 103 44.67 53.64 4.48
C ASN A 103 45.59 52.37 4.47
N GLN A 104 46.85 52.64 4.06
CA GLN A 104 48.03 51.78 3.77
C GLN A 104 49.10 51.84 4.92
N PRO A 105 50.31 51.21 4.89
CA PRO A 105 51.05 50.57 3.78
C PRO A 105 51.81 49.23 4.02
N ASP A 106 52.47 48.77 2.94
CA ASP A 106 53.48 47.69 2.74
C ASP A 106 54.85 48.03 3.43
N PRO A 107 55.97 47.24 3.38
CA PRO A 107 56.25 46.03 2.56
C PRO A 107 57.04 44.86 3.21
N GLY A 108 57.22 43.75 2.47
CA GLY A 108 58.17 42.67 2.82
C GLY A 108 58.38 41.57 1.77
N GLN A 109 59.51 41.58 1.05
CA GLN A 109 60.01 40.49 0.18
C GLN A 109 61.49 40.23 0.50
N PRO A 110 62.04 38.99 0.36
CA PRO A 110 62.70 38.62 -0.92
C PRO A 110 62.82 37.10 -1.28
N LYS A 111 63.02 36.81 -2.58
CA LYS A 111 64.01 35.90 -3.27
C LYS A 111 64.43 34.50 -2.72
N THR A 112 64.98 33.53 -3.48
CA THR A 112 64.92 33.03 -4.90
C THR A 112 65.70 31.67 -4.99
N ASP A 113 65.65 31.00 -6.16
CA ASP A 113 66.61 29.97 -6.69
C ASP A 113 66.61 28.56 -6.05
N GLU A 114 66.84 27.42 -6.74
CA GLU A 114 67.12 27.06 -8.17
C GLU A 114 66.45 25.66 -8.46
N GLY A 115 66.51 24.96 -9.62
CA GLY A 115 67.25 25.16 -10.87
C GLY A 115 66.96 24.11 -11.99
N ALA A 116 67.50 22.88 -11.88
CA ALA A 116 67.60 21.89 -12.99
C ALA A 116 66.46 20.82 -13.03
N GLY A 117 65.95 20.29 -14.16
CA GLY A 117 66.17 20.46 -15.63
C GLY A 117 65.41 19.32 -16.38
N ASN A 118 65.28 19.18 -17.71
CA ASN A 118 65.63 19.98 -18.91
C ASN A 118 64.69 19.60 -20.11
N LYS A 119 65.09 19.72 -21.40
CA LYS A 119 64.26 19.67 -22.65
C LYS A 119 65.11 19.26 -23.92
N PRO A 120 64.63 19.26 -25.20
CA PRO A 120 63.38 18.67 -25.81
C PRO A 120 63.51 18.09 -27.28
N ASP A 121 62.46 17.40 -27.81
CA ASP A 121 61.98 17.33 -29.24
C ASP A 121 62.89 16.80 -30.42
N PRO A 122 62.45 16.71 -31.72
CA PRO A 122 61.22 16.13 -32.35
C PRO A 122 61.50 15.19 -33.58
N GLY A 123 60.48 14.61 -34.28
CA GLY A 123 60.66 14.11 -35.68
C GLY A 123 59.62 13.14 -36.36
N GLN A 124 59.39 13.32 -37.67
CA GLN A 124 58.69 12.46 -38.69
C GLN A 124 59.34 12.75 -40.09
N PRO A 125 59.20 11.98 -41.22
CA PRO A 125 58.03 11.21 -41.74
C PRO A 125 58.33 9.87 -42.52
N LYS A 126 57.48 9.50 -43.51
CA LYS A 126 57.42 8.26 -44.38
C LYS A 126 58.28 8.37 -45.70
N PRO A 127 58.21 7.50 -46.77
CA PRO A 127 57.41 6.28 -47.10
C PRO A 127 58.14 5.12 -47.89
N ASP A 128 57.37 4.24 -48.57
CA ASP A 128 57.68 3.27 -49.68
C ASP A 128 58.58 2.04 -49.37
N GLU A 129 58.49 0.83 -49.99
CA GLU A 129 57.54 0.05 -50.86
C GLU A 129 57.92 -1.47 -50.67
N GLY A 130 57.48 -2.54 -51.38
CA GLY A 130 56.58 -2.72 -52.53
C GLY A 130 56.56 -4.17 -53.10
N ALA A 131 55.43 -4.61 -53.70
CA ALA A 131 55.15 -5.93 -54.35
C ALA A 131 55.37 -7.23 -53.49
N GLY A 132 54.71 -8.38 -53.70
CA GLY A 132 53.66 -8.91 -54.61
C GLY A 132 53.16 -10.27 -54.05
N ASN A 133 52.49 -11.22 -54.73
CA ASN A 133 51.92 -11.29 -56.09
C ASN A 133 50.65 -12.20 -56.12
N LYS A 134 50.66 -13.42 -56.70
CA LYS A 134 49.48 -14.34 -56.86
C LYS A 134 49.85 -15.85 -56.91
N PRO A 135 48.86 -16.78 -56.78
CA PRO A 135 49.07 -18.23 -56.55
C PRO A 135 48.97 -19.13 -57.80
N ASP A 136 49.30 -20.42 -57.63
CA ASP A 136 49.08 -21.51 -58.60
C ASP A 136 48.79 -22.87 -57.87
N PRO A 137 48.08 -23.88 -58.44
CA PRO A 137 47.58 -25.06 -57.69
C PRO A 137 48.23 -26.42 -58.04
N GLY A 138 48.29 -27.34 -57.07
CA GLY A 138 48.76 -28.73 -57.28
C GLY A 138 48.36 -29.73 -56.17
N GLN A 139 48.13 -30.99 -56.54
CA GLN A 139 47.75 -32.15 -55.70
C GLN A 139 49.01 -32.90 -55.17
N PRO A 140 48.94 -33.96 -54.29
CA PRO A 140 47.79 -34.68 -53.72
C PRO A 140 47.83 -34.88 -52.17
N LYS A 141 46.91 -35.71 -51.62
CA LYS A 141 46.93 -36.24 -50.23
C LYS A 141 47.98 -37.37 -50.04
N PRO A 142 48.31 -37.75 -48.79
CA PRO A 142 47.63 -38.91 -48.20
C PRO A 142 47.17 -38.78 -46.72
N ASP A 143 45.97 -39.29 -46.48
CA ASP A 143 45.40 -40.08 -45.36
C ASP A 143 45.61 -39.82 -43.84
N GLU A 144 44.45 -40.00 -43.18
CA GLU A 144 44.15 -40.50 -41.82
C GLU A 144 44.86 -39.97 -40.56
N GLY A 145 44.05 -39.28 -39.73
CA GLY A 145 44.30 -39.03 -38.31
C GLY A 145 42.99 -38.67 -37.61
N ALA A 146 42.36 -39.63 -36.92
CA ALA A 146 41.06 -39.43 -36.28
C ALA A 146 41.18 -38.53 -35.03
N GLY A 147 40.58 -37.34 -35.07
CA GLY A 147 40.57 -36.39 -33.95
C GLY A 147 39.21 -35.72 -33.78
N ASN A 148 38.54 -36.00 -32.66
CA ASN A 148 37.27 -35.37 -32.30
C ASN A 148 37.46 -33.85 -32.13
N LYS A 149 36.96 -33.07 -33.09
CA LYS A 149 36.68 -31.65 -32.85
C LYS A 149 35.37 -31.55 -32.06
N PRO A 150 35.28 -30.75 -30.99
CA PRO A 150 33.99 -30.46 -30.36
C PRO A 150 33.04 -29.86 -31.41
N ASN A 151 31.82 -30.39 -31.49
CA ASN A 151 30.76 -29.70 -32.22
C ASN A 151 30.58 -28.31 -31.60
N PRO A 152 30.46 -27.23 -32.41
CA PRO A 152 30.07 -25.94 -31.87
C PRO A 152 28.70 -26.11 -31.22
N VAL A 153 28.63 -25.89 -29.90
CA VAL A 153 27.37 -25.95 -29.16
C VAL A 153 26.47 -24.89 -29.76
N LYS A 154 25.43 -25.32 -30.49
CA LYS A 154 24.37 -24.42 -30.92
C LYS A 154 23.77 -23.82 -29.65
N ALA A 155 23.87 -22.51 -29.50
CA ALA A 155 23.08 -21.80 -28.51
C ALA A 155 21.61 -22.16 -28.76
N VAL A 156 21.00 -22.88 -27.82
CA VAL A 156 19.56 -23.16 -27.86
C VAL A 156 18.89 -21.81 -27.59
N VAL A 157 18.42 -21.17 -28.66
CA VAL A 157 17.60 -19.97 -28.54
C VAL A 157 16.33 -20.41 -27.83
N ASP A 158 16.15 -19.95 -26.58
CA ASP A 158 14.93 -20.18 -25.82
C ASP A 158 13.72 -19.79 -26.70
N ALA A 159 12.73 -20.68 -26.79
CA ALA A 159 11.53 -20.39 -27.56
C ALA A 159 10.86 -19.10 -27.02
N PRO A 160 10.31 -18.23 -27.88
CA PRO A 160 9.62 -17.02 -27.41
C PRO A 160 8.45 -17.42 -26.50
N ALA A 161 8.32 -16.70 -25.38
CA ALA A 161 7.28 -16.95 -24.38
C ALA A 161 5.90 -16.92 -25.04
N GLN A 162 5.07 -17.91 -24.71
CA GLN A 162 3.67 -17.91 -25.09
C GLN A 162 2.92 -16.80 -24.35
N PRO A 163 1.87 -16.21 -24.95
CA PRO A 163 1.06 -15.21 -24.26
C PRO A 163 0.40 -15.80 -23.01
N ASP A 164 0.17 -14.95 -22.01
CA ASP A 164 -0.59 -15.31 -20.81
C ASP A 164 -1.97 -15.89 -21.19
N PHE A 165 -2.50 -16.81 -20.39
CA PHE A 165 -3.76 -17.49 -20.69
C PHE A 165 -4.92 -16.49 -20.75
N PRO A 166 -5.69 -16.45 -21.85
CA PRO A 166 -6.79 -15.51 -21.99
C PRO A 166 -7.96 -15.91 -21.09
N THR A 167 -8.47 -14.97 -20.31
CA THR A 167 -9.67 -15.15 -19.48
C THR A 167 -10.60 -13.95 -19.59
N GLN A 168 -11.91 -14.22 -19.58
CA GLN A 168 -12.97 -13.21 -19.43
C GLN A 168 -13.43 -13.07 -17.97
N TYR A 169 -12.83 -13.81 -17.04
CA TYR A 169 -13.12 -13.72 -15.62
C TYR A 169 -12.73 -12.33 -15.10
N VAL A 170 -13.70 -11.71 -14.42
CA VAL A 170 -13.57 -10.41 -13.75
C VAL A 170 -13.30 -10.56 -12.25
N GLY A 171 -13.07 -11.79 -11.78
CA GLY A 171 -12.94 -12.14 -10.38
C GLY A 171 -14.28 -12.41 -9.69
N ALA A 172 -14.22 -12.83 -8.42
CA ALA A 172 -15.39 -13.05 -7.57
C ALA A 172 -15.11 -12.67 -6.11
N TRP A 173 -16.19 -12.41 -5.36
CA TRP A 173 -16.16 -11.97 -3.96
C TRP A 173 -16.76 -13.03 -3.03
N GLU A 174 -16.19 -13.14 -1.84
CA GLU A 174 -16.54 -14.13 -0.82
C GLU A 174 -16.43 -13.49 0.57
N VAL A 175 -17.51 -13.45 1.36
CA VAL A 175 -17.45 -12.97 2.75
C VAL A 175 -17.03 -14.14 3.64
N VAL A 176 -15.78 -14.11 4.10
CA VAL A 176 -15.15 -15.23 4.85
C VAL A 176 -15.23 -15.09 6.36
N LYS A 177 -15.41 -13.86 6.88
CA LYS A 177 -15.72 -13.62 8.29
C LYS A 177 -16.79 -12.55 8.40
N LEU A 178 -17.85 -12.82 9.17
CA LEU A 178 -18.97 -11.90 9.35
C LEU A 178 -18.73 -10.77 10.38
N ASP A 179 -17.54 -10.69 10.98
CA ASP A 179 -17.40 -10.69 12.45
C ASP A 179 -15.91 -10.85 12.87
N ALA A 180 -15.05 -9.87 12.56
CA ALA A 180 -13.62 -9.90 12.91
C ALA A 180 -13.29 -9.36 14.32
N GLY A 181 -14.26 -8.82 15.06
CA GLY A 181 -14.06 -8.20 16.38
C GLY A 181 -13.60 -6.74 16.33
N VAL A 182 -12.71 -6.41 15.40
CA VAL A 182 -12.21 -5.04 15.15
C VAL A 182 -12.36 -4.67 13.68
N SER A 183 -12.52 -3.38 13.39
CA SER A 183 -12.46 -2.87 12.02
C SER A 183 -11.00 -2.70 11.63
N ALA A 184 -10.54 -3.38 10.57
CA ALA A 184 -9.13 -3.38 10.19
C ALA A 184 -8.70 -2.06 9.51
N MET A 185 -8.55 -0.99 10.30
CA MET A 185 -7.98 0.29 9.85
C MET A 185 -6.51 0.15 9.42
N HIS A 186 -5.78 -0.74 10.09
CA HIS A 186 -4.40 -1.07 9.79
C HIS A 186 -4.28 -2.58 9.55
N LEU A 187 -3.50 -2.97 8.53
CA LEU A 187 -3.41 -4.35 8.06
C LEU A 187 -1.97 -4.68 7.62
N ASN A 188 -1.40 -5.78 8.11
CA ASN A 188 -0.11 -6.30 7.62
C ASN A 188 -0.02 -7.83 7.72
N LEU A 189 0.46 -8.48 6.65
CA LEU A 189 0.60 -9.93 6.53
C LEU A 189 1.93 -10.40 7.13
N LEU A 190 1.87 -11.37 8.02
CA LEU A 190 3.01 -11.94 8.73
C LEU A 190 3.53 -13.22 8.04
N PRO A 191 4.83 -13.56 8.22
CA PRO A 191 5.44 -14.79 7.68
C PRO A 191 4.84 -16.12 8.17
N ASN A 192 3.97 -16.09 9.18
CA ASN A 192 3.27 -17.25 9.74
C ASN A 192 1.83 -17.43 9.19
N ASN A 193 1.51 -16.79 8.06
CA ASN A 193 0.16 -16.75 7.44
C ASN A 193 -0.94 -16.14 8.33
N LYS A 194 -0.59 -15.30 9.30
CA LYS A 194 -1.55 -14.45 10.01
C LYS A 194 -1.48 -13.01 9.50
N LEU A 195 -2.52 -12.24 9.78
CA LEU A 195 -2.59 -10.80 9.57
C LEU A 195 -2.70 -10.10 10.92
N MET A 196 -1.91 -9.04 11.12
CA MET A 196 -2.18 -8.07 12.17
C MET A 196 -3.29 -7.14 11.65
N MET A 197 -4.42 -7.11 12.34
CA MET A 197 -5.55 -6.21 12.08
C MET A 197 -5.79 -5.37 13.33
N TYR A 198 -5.81 -4.05 13.23
CA TYR A 198 -6.08 -3.21 14.41
C TYR A 198 -6.66 -1.82 14.10
N ASP A 199 -7.25 -1.25 15.13
CA ASP A 199 -8.04 -0.01 15.20
C ASP A 199 -7.52 0.90 16.33
N ALA A 200 -8.10 2.10 16.45
CA ALA A 200 -7.92 3.01 17.58
C ALA A 200 -8.34 2.37 18.92
N SER A 201 -7.62 2.68 20.00
CA SER A 201 -8.11 2.38 21.37
C SER A 201 -8.91 3.52 22.00
N ALA A 202 -8.84 4.74 21.45
CA ALA A 202 -9.52 5.96 21.88
C ALA A 202 -10.94 5.77 22.43
N PHE A 203 -11.75 4.96 21.74
CA PHE A 203 -13.18 4.84 22.03
C PHE A 203 -13.52 3.81 23.11
N HIS A 204 -12.52 3.06 23.59
CA HIS A 204 -12.66 2.04 24.63
C HIS A 204 -13.84 1.07 24.39
N ILE A 205 -14.06 0.74 23.11
CA ILE A 205 -15.06 -0.18 22.61
C ILE A 205 -14.55 -0.85 21.33
N SER A 206 -14.77 -2.16 21.23
CA SER A 206 -14.75 -2.91 19.97
C SER A 206 -15.84 -3.99 20.05
N ASN A 207 -15.85 -4.97 19.14
CA ASN A 207 -16.77 -6.12 19.23
C ASN A 207 -16.10 -7.38 19.81
N ILE A 208 -14.84 -7.30 20.26
CA ILE A 208 -14.09 -8.43 20.85
C ILE A 208 -13.38 -8.03 22.14
N LYS A 209 -13.56 -8.84 23.20
CA LYS A 209 -12.96 -8.57 24.52
C LYS A 209 -11.54 -9.09 24.63
N LEU A 210 -10.76 -8.47 25.52
CA LEU A 210 -9.48 -9.02 25.96
C LEU A 210 -9.67 -10.40 26.63
N PRO A 211 -8.70 -11.31 26.50
CA PRO A 211 -8.81 -12.66 27.06
C PRO A 211 -8.84 -12.63 28.59
N ARG A 212 -9.35 -13.71 29.20
CA ARG A 212 -9.38 -13.95 30.66
C ARG A 212 -10.11 -12.89 31.51
N GLY A 213 -10.81 -11.94 30.89
CA GLY A 213 -11.42 -10.81 31.61
C GLY A 213 -10.42 -9.73 32.01
N GLU A 214 -9.28 -9.64 31.33
CA GLU A 214 -8.34 -8.53 31.50
C GLU A 214 -8.96 -7.21 31.03
N CYS A 215 -8.59 -6.12 31.71
CA CYS A 215 -8.93 -4.76 31.31
C CYS A 215 -7.73 -3.84 31.53
N LEU A 216 -7.59 -2.81 30.70
CA LEU A 216 -6.55 -1.79 30.75
C LEU A 216 -7.06 -0.55 31.51
N PRO A 217 -6.28 0.03 32.44
CA PRO A 217 -6.66 1.25 33.13
C PRO A 217 -6.46 2.48 32.21
N PHE A 218 -7.52 3.26 31.99
CA PHE A 218 -7.45 4.54 31.26
C PHE A 218 -8.06 5.68 32.09
N LYS A 219 -7.92 6.93 31.65
CA LYS A 219 -8.61 8.08 32.26
C LYS A 219 -9.50 8.76 31.25
N ASP A 220 -10.72 9.07 31.65
CA ASP A 220 -11.61 9.94 30.86
C ASP A 220 -11.18 11.41 30.91
N ASP A 221 -11.86 12.26 30.14
CA ASP A 221 -11.56 13.70 29.99
C ASP A 221 -11.67 14.49 31.30
N LYS A 222 -12.34 13.91 32.32
CA LYS A 222 -12.50 14.47 33.66
C LYS A 222 -11.38 13.98 34.61
N GLY A 223 -10.44 13.18 34.10
CA GLY A 223 -9.34 12.57 34.83
C GLY A 223 -9.76 11.39 35.71
N VAL A 224 -10.99 10.90 35.59
CA VAL A 224 -11.51 9.80 36.41
C VAL A 224 -10.95 8.48 35.89
N GLN A 225 -10.55 7.60 36.82
CA GLN A 225 -9.99 6.30 36.48
C GLN A 225 -11.09 5.35 36.00
N GLN A 226 -10.96 4.90 34.76
CA GLN A 226 -11.84 3.95 34.08
C GLN A 226 -11.06 2.67 33.70
N THR A 227 -11.76 1.69 33.13
CA THR A 227 -11.17 0.43 32.65
C THR A 227 -11.74 0.03 31.28
N ASP A 228 -10.86 -0.27 30.34
CA ASP A 228 -11.18 -0.76 29.00
C ASP A 228 -10.95 -2.26 28.93
N CYS A 229 -12.00 -3.04 28.66
CA CYS A 229 -11.94 -4.51 28.59
C CYS A 229 -11.99 -5.04 27.14
N TRP A 230 -11.87 -4.14 26.16
CA TRP A 230 -11.95 -4.47 24.74
C TRP A 230 -10.57 -4.60 24.11
N SER A 231 -10.51 -5.41 23.05
CA SER A 231 -9.31 -5.69 22.29
C SER A 231 -9.38 -4.91 20.98
N HIS A 232 -8.43 -3.99 20.78
CA HIS A 232 -8.39 -3.08 19.63
C HIS A 232 -7.50 -3.57 18.49
N GLY A 233 -6.82 -4.69 18.69
CA GLY A 233 -6.22 -5.49 17.62
C GLY A 233 -6.66 -6.95 17.69
N VAL A 234 -6.48 -7.66 16.58
CA VAL A 234 -6.53 -9.12 16.48
C VAL A 234 -5.39 -9.65 15.61
N GLU A 235 -4.89 -10.84 15.96
CA GLU A 235 -4.26 -11.73 14.98
C GLU A 235 -5.39 -12.44 14.22
N TYR A 236 -5.43 -12.31 12.89
CA TYR A 236 -6.36 -13.02 12.02
C TYR A 236 -5.63 -14.13 11.27
N ASP A 237 -6.09 -15.37 11.37
CA ASP A 237 -5.51 -16.53 10.69
C ASP A 237 -6.08 -16.69 9.27
N VAL A 238 -5.23 -16.67 8.24
CA VAL A 238 -5.67 -16.60 6.82
C VAL A 238 -6.31 -17.89 6.32
N GLU A 239 -5.95 -19.05 6.87
CA GLU A 239 -6.43 -20.36 6.40
C GLU A 239 -7.74 -20.77 7.09
N THR A 240 -7.89 -20.43 8.38
CA THR A 240 -9.07 -20.79 9.20
C THR A 240 -10.07 -19.65 9.37
N ASN A 241 -9.69 -18.40 9.07
CA ASN A 241 -10.45 -17.18 9.35
C ASN A 241 -10.71 -16.96 10.86
N ALA A 242 -9.93 -17.62 11.73
CA ALA A 242 -9.99 -17.43 13.18
C ALA A 242 -9.39 -16.09 13.59
N VAL A 243 -9.82 -15.56 14.74
CA VAL A 243 -9.28 -14.31 15.33
C VAL A 243 -8.86 -14.55 16.77
N ARG A 244 -7.67 -14.06 17.13
CA ARG A 244 -7.18 -13.99 18.51
C ARG A 244 -7.12 -12.51 18.94
N PRO A 245 -7.75 -12.11 20.06
CA PRO A 245 -7.62 -10.75 20.58
C PRO A 245 -6.17 -10.44 20.99
N LEU A 246 -5.75 -9.19 20.77
CA LEU A 246 -4.43 -8.67 21.07
C LEU A 246 -4.51 -7.49 22.04
N LYS A 247 -3.63 -7.51 23.03
CA LYS A 247 -3.45 -6.42 23.98
C LYS A 247 -2.54 -5.35 23.37
N ILE A 248 -3.07 -4.13 23.25
CA ILE A 248 -2.36 -2.91 22.86
C ILE A 248 -2.55 -1.91 24.00
N THR A 249 -1.51 -1.21 24.44
CA THR A 249 -1.57 -0.39 25.67
C THR A 249 -1.51 1.12 25.45
N THR A 250 -1.11 1.55 24.26
CA THR A 250 -0.99 2.95 23.83
C THR A 250 -1.64 3.11 22.45
N ASP A 251 -2.38 4.19 22.19
CA ASP A 251 -3.35 4.22 21.10
C ASP A 251 -2.71 4.19 19.69
N PRO A 252 -2.94 3.15 18.86
CA PRO A 252 -2.33 3.02 17.54
C PRO A 252 -3.13 3.69 16.41
N TRP A 253 -4.16 4.51 16.71
CA TRP A 253 -4.98 5.21 15.71
C TRP A 253 -4.12 6.07 14.76
N CYS A 254 -4.22 5.80 13.44
CA CYS A 254 -3.40 6.42 12.38
C CYS A 254 -1.88 6.32 12.64
N SER A 255 -1.46 5.15 13.13
CA SER A 255 -0.05 4.76 13.21
C SER A 255 0.49 4.33 11.84
N SER A 256 1.76 3.95 11.81
CA SER A 256 2.41 3.27 10.69
C SER A 256 3.06 1.97 11.14
N GLY A 257 3.57 1.16 10.22
CA GLY A 257 4.23 -0.10 10.59
C GLY A 257 4.92 -0.84 9.45
N GLY A 258 5.45 -2.02 9.77
CA GLY A 258 6.11 -2.93 8.85
C GLY A 258 6.76 -4.12 9.56
N LEU A 259 7.54 -4.92 8.82
CA LEU A 259 8.23 -6.11 9.34
C LEU A 259 9.74 -5.89 9.45
N THR A 260 10.36 -6.43 10.50
CA THR A 260 11.81 -6.50 10.65
C THR A 260 12.43 -7.56 9.74
N ALA A 261 13.77 -7.60 9.67
CA ALA A 261 14.51 -8.64 8.93
C ALA A 261 14.16 -10.08 9.37
N ASP A 262 13.78 -10.24 10.65
CA ASP A 262 13.37 -11.51 11.27
C ASP A 262 11.85 -11.71 11.28
N GLY A 263 11.09 -10.84 10.61
CA GLY A 263 9.65 -11.02 10.39
C GLY A 263 8.74 -10.57 11.55
N ASN A 264 9.31 -10.13 12.68
CA ASN A 264 8.54 -9.52 13.77
C ASN A 264 7.92 -8.19 13.29
N PHE A 265 6.73 -7.88 13.79
CA PHE A 265 5.99 -6.68 13.43
C PHE A 265 6.38 -5.50 14.33
N ILE A 266 6.47 -4.31 13.73
CA ILE A 266 6.76 -3.06 14.44
C ILE A 266 5.84 -1.94 13.95
N SER A 267 5.13 -1.32 14.87
CA SER A 267 4.23 -0.16 14.66
C SER A 267 4.82 1.09 15.31
N THR A 268 4.61 2.26 14.70
CA THR A 268 5.08 3.55 15.22
C THR A 268 4.04 4.65 15.12
N GLY A 269 4.03 5.49 16.16
CA GLY A 269 3.07 6.60 16.27
C GLY A 269 1.66 6.14 16.63
N GLY A 270 0.70 7.04 16.49
CA GLY A 270 -0.69 6.85 16.88
C GLY A 270 -1.32 8.14 17.41
N TRP A 271 -2.39 8.02 18.18
CA TRP A 271 -3.05 9.15 18.87
C TRP A 271 -2.69 9.20 20.36
N MET A 272 -3.08 10.27 21.07
CA MET A 272 -2.75 10.56 22.48
C MET A 272 -1.34 10.09 22.93
N ASP A 273 -1.27 9.05 23.76
CA ASP A 273 -0.06 8.47 24.34
C ASP A 273 0.76 7.67 23.32
N GLY A 274 0.08 7.07 22.34
CA GLY A 274 0.63 6.42 21.17
C GLY A 274 1.39 7.36 20.23
N THR A 275 1.17 8.68 20.28
CA THR A 275 1.82 9.65 19.35
C THR A 275 3.34 9.56 19.34
N ARG A 276 3.99 9.14 20.43
CA ARG A 276 5.46 8.96 20.50
C ARG A 276 5.87 7.50 20.75
N SER A 277 4.95 6.56 20.60
CA SER A 277 5.17 5.14 20.89
C SER A 277 5.79 4.38 19.72
N VAL A 278 6.56 3.36 20.06
CA VAL A 278 6.93 2.26 19.17
C VAL A 278 6.40 0.97 19.79
N ARG A 279 5.70 0.14 19.03
CA ARG A 279 5.11 -1.13 19.51
C ARG A 279 5.74 -2.30 18.77
N TYR A 280 6.24 -3.27 19.51
CA TYR A 280 6.90 -4.47 18.98
C TYR A 280 6.01 -5.69 19.19
N PHE A 281 5.97 -6.59 18.20
CA PHE A 281 5.22 -7.84 18.28
C PHE A 281 6.02 -8.97 17.63
N ASP A 282 6.39 -9.99 18.41
CA ASP A 282 7.10 -11.16 17.90
C ASP A 282 6.12 -12.24 17.44
N LEU A 283 6.54 -13.06 16.48
CA LEU A 283 5.70 -14.09 15.83
C LEU A 283 5.36 -15.32 16.72
N CYS A 284 5.27 -15.16 18.05
CA CYS A 284 4.96 -16.26 18.98
C CYS A 284 3.45 -16.44 19.21
N GLU A 285 3.01 -17.68 19.39
CA GLU A 285 1.60 -18.10 19.45
C GLU A 285 0.74 -17.30 20.45
N ASN A 286 1.33 -16.94 21.59
CA ASN A 286 0.68 -16.26 22.72
C ASN A 286 1.31 -14.88 23.01
N CYS A 287 1.96 -14.26 22.00
CA CYS A 287 2.54 -12.93 22.14
C CYS A 287 1.47 -11.83 22.14
N ASP A 288 1.73 -10.75 22.86
CA ASP A 288 1.01 -9.47 22.80
C ASP A 288 2.01 -8.35 22.47
N TYR A 289 1.52 -7.14 22.23
CA TYR A 289 2.40 -6.01 21.91
C TYR A 289 3.25 -5.58 23.12
N ARG A 290 4.49 -5.19 22.83
CA ARG A 290 5.38 -4.46 23.75
C ARG A 290 5.44 -3.00 23.32
N ASP A 291 4.69 -2.15 24.02
CA ASP A 291 4.65 -0.72 23.74
C ASP A 291 5.75 0.01 24.50
N LEU A 292 6.55 0.78 23.78
CA LEU A 292 7.54 1.72 24.32
C LEU A 292 7.08 3.16 24.09
N PRO A 293 6.32 3.76 25.03
CA PRO A 293 5.90 5.16 24.93
C PRO A 293 7.08 6.11 25.06
N ASN A 294 7.00 7.25 24.37
CA ASN A 294 8.03 8.30 24.33
C ASN A 294 9.38 7.87 23.73
N ALA A 295 9.41 6.81 22.91
CA ALA A 295 10.59 6.41 22.18
C ALA A 295 10.91 7.33 20.97
N LEU A 296 9.91 8.00 20.40
CA LEU A 296 10.06 8.90 19.26
C LEU A 296 10.31 10.36 19.68
N ALA A 297 11.15 11.07 18.92
CA ALA A 297 11.58 12.44 19.22
C ALA A 297 10.50 13.49 18.98
N GLU A 298 9.60 13.25 18.02
CA GLU A 298 8.43 14.08 17.73
C GLU A 298 7.14 13.24 17.69
N PRO A 299 5.95 13.85 17.85
CA PRO A 299 4.68 13.17 17.65
C PRO A 299 4.55 12.65 16.20
N ARG A 300 3.97 11.46 16.04
CA ARG A 300 3.75 10.78 14.76
C ARG A 300 2.30 10.29 14.72
N TRP A 301 1.41 11.09 14.12
CA TRP A 301 0.02 10.73 13.87
C TRP A 301 -0.27 11.02 12.40
N TYR A 302 -0.64 10.01 11.60
CA TYR A 302 -0.57 10.05 10.12
C TYR A 302 0.86 10.19 9.55
N ALA A 303 1.84 9.47 10.11
CA ALA A 303 3.23 9.42 9.62
C ALA A 303 3.48 8.19 8.72
N THR A 304 4.51 8.21 7.85
CA THR A 304 4.86 7.07 6.99
C THR A 304 6.15 6.37 7.44
N GLN A 305 6.11 5.04 7.57
CA GLN A 305 7.26 4.19 7.93
C GLN A 305 7.72 3.32 6.74
N VAL A 306 9.03 3.35 6.41
CA VAL A 306 9.62 2.53 5.34
C VAL A 306 10.94 1.86 5.74
N THR A 307 11.05 0.56 5.45
CA THR A 307 12.26 -0.27 5.64
C THR A 307 13.38 0.14 4.68
N LEU A 308 14.58 0.25 5.22
CA LEU A 308 15.80 0.67 4.52
C LEU A 308 16.67 -0.54 4.15
N PRO A 309 17.66 -0.38 3.23
CA PRO A 309 18.59 -1.45 2.86
C PRO A 309 19.37 -2.06 4.04
N ASP A 310 19.58 -1.31 5.12
CA ASP A 310 20.26 -1.79 6.33
C ASP A 310 19.31 -2.47 7.36
N GLY A 311 18.03 -2.62 7.03
CA GLY A 311 17.01 -3.20 7.91
C GLY A 311 16.42 -2.25 8.96
N ARG A 312 16.89 -1.01 9.05
CA ARG A 312 16.25 0.03 9.89
C ARG A 312 15.01 0.58 9.21
N PHE A 313 14.19 1.31 9.96
CA PHE A 313 13.02 2.02 9.42
C PHE A 313 13.25 3.53 9.42
N PHE A 314 12.94 4.17 8.30
CA PHE A 314 12.75 5.60 8.16
C PHE A 314 11.29 5.96 8.50
N LEU A 315 11.08 7.02 9.28
CA LEU A 315 9.75 7.46 9.72
C LEU A 315 9.59 8.97 9.48
N ALA A 316 8.63 9.37 8.65
CA ALA A 316 8.47 10.77 8.21
C ALA A 316 7.05 11.32 8.38
N GLY A 317 6.99 12.60 8.75
CA GLY A 317 5.75 13.37 8.85
C GLY A 317 4.90 13.01 10.06
N GLY A 318 3.60 13.19 9.87
CA GLY A 318 2.60 13.22 10.93
C GLY A 318 2.11 14.65 11.21
N ARG A 319 0.90 14.77 11.79
CA ARG A 319 0.18 16.03 12.02
C ARG A 319 1.09 17.06 12.69
N LYS A 320 1.26 18.23 12.07
CA LYS A 320 2.13 19.34 12.51
C LYS A 320 3.61 18.98 12.77
N SER A 321 4.12 17.88 12.21
CA SER A 321 5.44 17.31 12.54
C SER A 321 6.33 17.24 11.30
N TYR A 322 6.90 18.39 10.94
CA TYR A 322 7.60 18.66 9.66
C TYR A 322 9.02 18.08 9.59
N SER A 323 9.17 16.80 9.91
CA SER A 323 10.45 16.15 10.15
C SER A 323 10.44 14.67 9.73
N PHE A 324 11.62 14.05 9.75
CA PHE A 324 11.77 12.60 9.80
C PHE A 324 12.75 12.16 10.90
N GLU A 325 12.62 10.91 11.33
CA GLU A 325 13.55 10.23 12.20
C GLU A 325 13.74 8.77 11.76
N TYR A 326 14.57 8.02 12.47
CA TYR A 326 14.70 6.57 12.28
C TYR A 326 14.10 5.89 13.50
N VAL A 327 13.35 4.81 13.32
CA VAL A 327 12.76 4.10 14.46
C VAL A 327 13.90 3.56 15.33
N PRO A 328 13.96 3.92 16.63
CA PRO A 328 15.06 3.51 17.50
C PRO A 328 14.98 1.99 17.78
N PRO A 329 16.11 1.33 18.09
CA PRO A 329 16.09 -0.05 18.57
C PRO A 329 15.24 -0.21 19.84
N GLU A 330 14.74 -1.42 20.10
CA GLU A 330 13.93 -1.70 21.30
C GLU A 330 14.70 -1.32 22.58
N GLY A 331 14.05 -0.56 23.47
CA GLY A 331 14.63 0.01 24.68
C GLY A 331 15.40 1.33 24.51
N GLN A 332 15.52 1.88 23.29
CA GLN A 332 16.17 3.17 23.03
C GLN A 332 15.15 4.28 22.71
N VAL A 333 15.58 5.54 22.86
CA VAL A 333 14.75 6.73 22.60
C VAL A 333 15.48 7.75 21.72
N ASN A 334 14.78 8.35 20.77
CA ASN A 334 15.30 9.43 19.94
C ASN A 334 15.22 10.77 20.68
N LYS A 335 16.31 11.54 20.64
CA LYS A 335 16.41 12.86 21.30
C LYS A 335 16.03 14.04 20.41
N GLN A 336 16.05 13.85 19.09
CA GLN A 336 15.81 14.89 18.09
C GLN A 336 15.41 14.24 16.76
N ALA A 337 14.45 14.84 16.05
CA ALA A 337 14.14 14.52 14.65
C ALA A 337 14.84 15.51 13.69
N ILE A 338 14.93 15.14 12.42
CA ILE A 338 15.57 15.94 11.37
C ILE A 338 14.49 16.73 10.63
N PHE A 339 14.54 18.07 10.71
CA PHE A 339 13.61 18.95 9.99
C PHE A 339 13.66 18.69 8.48
N PHE A 340 12.49 18.62 7.84
CA PHE A 340 12.34 18.23 6.45
C PHE A 340 11.49 19.27 5.70
N PRO A 341 12.12 20.24 4.99
CA PRO A 341 11.42 21.38 4.41
C PRO A 341 10.24 21.01 3.49
N LEU A 342 10.31 19.89 2.77
CA LEU A 342 9.19 19.42 1.93
C LEU A 342 7.87 19.34 2.71
N LEU A 343 7.89 18.93 3.98
CA LEU A 343 6.68 18.76 4.78
C LEU A 343 6.14 20.08 5.34
N ASP A 344 6.98 21.09 5.55
CA ASP A 344 6.54 22.44 5.90
C ASP A 344 5.99 23.16 4.64
N GLU A 345 6.74 23.09 3.54
CA GLU A 345 6.44 23.71 2.25
C GLU A 345 5.25 23.10 1.48
N THR A 346 4.66 21.99 1.94
CA THR A 346 3.51 21.32 1.31
C THR A 346 2.25 21.25 2.19
N THR A 347 2.32 21.72 3.43
CA THR A 347 1.14 21.81 4.30
C THR A 347 0.25 22.96 3.85
N ASP A 348 -1.04 22.65 3.65
CA ASP A 348 -2.11 23.60 3.42
C ASP A 348 -3.11 23.62 4.59
N LEU A 349 -4.25 24.29 4.43
CA LEU A 349 -5.23 24.50 5.50
C LEU A 349 -5.89 23.20 6.00
N ASP A 350 -5.89 22.15 5.18
CA ASP A 350 -6.50 20.85 5.49
C ASP A 350 -5.43 19.76 5.73
N GLU A 351 -4.13 20.14 5.86
CA GLU A 351 -2.97 19.25 6.03
C GLU A 351 -2.87 18.13 4.95
N ASN A 352 -3.07 18.45 3.66
CA ASN A 352 -3.02 17.49 2.52
C ASN A 352 -1.64 16.86 2.20
N ASN A 353 -0.75 16.70 3.18
CA ASN A 353 0.57 16.10 3.05
C ASN A 353 0.87 14.99 4.07
N LEU A 354 -0.15 14.55 4.81
CA LEU A 354 -0.07 13.47 5.80
C LEU A 354 -0.11 12.08 5.15
N TYR A 355 0.52 11.08 5.77
CA TYR A 355 0.96 9.85 5.09
C TYR A 355 1.67 10.17 3.74
N PRO A 356 2.84 10.86 3.76
CA PRO A 356 3.61 11.11 2.55
C PRO A 356 4.00 9.78 1.88
N PHE A 357 3.96 9.71 0.55
CA PHE A 357 4.27 8.47 -0.16
C PHE A 357 5.79 8.31 -0.27
N VAL A 358 6.35 7.33 0.44
CA VAL A 358 7.78 7.06 0.52
C VAL A 358 8.10 5.74 -0.19
N HIS A 359 8.91 5.79 -1.24
CA HIS A 359 9.30 4.60 -2.01
C HIS A 359 10.83 4.48 -2.07
N LEU A 360 11.37 3.35 -1.58
CA LEU A 360 12.80 3.05 -1.67
C LEU A 360 13.18 2.77 -3.14
N SER A 361 13.97 3.66 -3.73
CA SER A 361 14.46 3.59 -5.10
C SER A 361 15.64 2.61 -5.25
N THR A 362 15.88 2.14 -6.47
CA THR A 362 16.93 1.16 -6.84
C THR A 362 18.37 1.70 -6.72
N ASP A 363 18.54 3.00 -6.47
CA ASP A 363 19.80 3.66 -6.12
C ASP A 363 20.04 3.75 -4.59
N GLY A 364 19.09 3.27 -3.78
CA GLY A 364 19.16 3.28 -2.32
C GLY A 364 18.72 4.58 -1.66
N ASN A 365 18.22 5.54 -2.45
CA ASN A 365 17.62 6.79 -1.95
C ASN A 365 16.09 6.63 -1.82
N LEU A 366 15.44 7.55 -1.10
CA LEU A 366 13.98 7.54 -0.92
C LEU A 366 13.33 8.57 -1.86
N PHE A 367 12.46 8.12 -2.75
CA PHE A 367 11.49 9.01 -3.37
C PHE A 367 10.41 9.35 -2.35
N ILE A 368 10.10 10.63 -2.16
CA ILE A 368 9.08 11.08 -1.20
C ILE A 368 8.15 12.07 -1.91
N LEU A 369 6.85 11.79 -1.94
CA LEU A 369 5.80 12.69 -2.44
C LEU A 369 4.92 13.18 -1.28
N ALA A 370 4.71 14.49 -1.24
CA ALA A 370 3.90 15.19 -0.25
C ALA A 370 3.00 16.24 -0.95
N ASN A 371 1.68 16.13 -0.74
CA ASN A 371 0.62 16.89 -1.42
C ASN A 371 0.62 16.71 -2.94
N SER A 372 1.52 17.40 -3.65
CA SER A 372 1.73 17.34 -5.11
C SER A 372 3.19 17.52 -5.54
N ARG A 373 4.11 17.81 -4.60
CA ARG A 373 5.55 17.91 -4.84
C ARG A 373 6.24 16.61 -4.44
N SER A 374 7.39 16.31 -5.04
CA SER A 374 8.18 15.15 -4.66
C SER A 374 9.68 15.36 -4.80
N VAL A 375 10.45 14.67 -3.97
CA VAL A 375 11.92 14.79 -3.87
C VAL A 375 12.59 13.42 -3.80
N LEU A 376 13.90 13.38 -4.05
CA LEU A 376 14.76 12.26 -3.74
C LEU A 376 15.60 12.63 -2.50
N LEU A 377 15.37 11.94 -1.39
CA LEU A 377 16.12 12.10 -0.14
C LEU A 377 17.21 11.02 -0.07
N SER A 378 18.47 11.42 0.15
CA SER A 378 19.54 10.44 0.33
C SER A 378 19.60 9.89 1.75
N THR A 379 19.50 8.56 1.85
CA THR A 379 19.58 7.77 3.09
C THR A 379 20.95 7.80 3.77
N LYS A 380 21.99 8.27 3.05
CA LYS A 380 23.38 8.34 3.52
C LYS A 380 23.76 9.69 4.11
N THR A 381 23.15 10.77 3.61
CA THR A 381 23.49 12.16 3.98
C THR A 381 22.34 12.94 4.59
N ASN A 382 21.15 12.35 4.63
CA ASN A 382 19.91 12.89 5.20
C ASN A 382 19.52 14.24 4.59
N ARG A 383 19.75 14.38 3.28
CA ARG A 383 19.52 15.60 2.49
C ARG A 383 18.76 15.28 1.21
N VAL A 384 17.96 16.24 0.75
CA VAL A 384 17.38 16.20 -0.60
C VAL A 384 18.51 16.36 -1.62
N ILE A 385 18.52 15.50 -2.64
CA ILE A 385 19.51 15.49 -3.73
C ILE A 385 18.89 15.75 -5.11
N LYS A 386 17.56 15.74 -5.22
CA LYS A 386 16.79 15.99 -6.45
C LYS A 386 15.37 16.42 -6.06
N GLU A 387 14.80 17.41 -6.74
CA GLU A 387 13.35 17.65 -6.76
C GLU A 387 12.80 17.19 -8.11
N PHE A 388 11.58 16.67 -8.11
CA PHE A 388 10.87 16.18 -9.30
C PHE A 388 9.81 17.20 -9.74
N PRO A 389 9.36 17.17 -11.01
CA PRO A 389 8.27 18.05 -11.44
C PRO A 389 7.00 17.86 -10.59
N VAL A 390 6.22 18.93 -10.43
CA VAL A 390 4.95 18.90 -9.67
C VAL A 390 3.93 18.00 -10.37
N LEU A 391 3.33 17.07 -9.64
CA LEU A 391 2.21 16.27 -10.12
C LEU A 391 0.94 17.14 -10.11
N LYS A 392 0.56 17.65 -11.29
CA LYS A 392 -0.65 18.46 -11.49
C LYS A 392 -1.92 17.65 -11.18
N GLY A 393 -3.07 18.31 -11.08
CA GLY A 393 -4.40 17.71 -10.88
C GLY A 393 -5.02 18.07 -9.54
N GLY A 394 -4.28 17.84 -8.44
CA GLY A 394 -4.70 18.16 -7.08
C GLY A 394 -3.81 17.47 -6.05
N SER A 395 -4.31 17.37 -4.82
CA SER A 395 -3.62 16.78 -3.68
C SER A 395 -3.75 15.25 -3.67
N ARG A 396 -2.67 14.57 -3.28
CA ARG A 396 -2.54 13.10 -3.37
C ARG A 396 -2.41 12.39 -2.03
N ASN A 397 -2.00 13.07 -0.97
CA ASN A 397 -1.80 12.50 0.36
C ASN A 397 -3.01 12.79 1.27
N TYR A 398 -3.10 12.17 2.45
CA TYR A 398 -4.24 12.37 3.37
C TYR A 398 -4.38 13.86 3.75
N PRO A 399 -5.60 14.41 3.87
CA PRO A 399 -6.91 13.73 3.71
C PRO A 399 -7.41 13.60 2.26
N ALA A 400 -6.78 14.26 1.28
CA ALA A 400 -7.11 14.05 -0.13
C ALA A 400 -6.89 12.58 -0.59
N SER A 401 -5.97 11.85 0.06
CA SER A 401 -5.72 10.39 0.02
C SER A 401 -6.05 9.71 -1.32
N GLY A 402 -5.18 9.93 -2.30
CA GLY A 402 -5.03 9.04 -3.44
C GLY A 402 -4.20 7.82 -3.06
N MET A 403 -3.77 7.08 -4.08
CA MET A 403 -2.97 5.86 -3.95
C MET A 403 -1.58 6.04 -4.57
N SER A 404 -0.58 5.29 -4.10
CA SER A 404 0.69 5.18 -4.81
C SER A 404 1.38 3.83 -4.58
N ALA A 405 2.04 3.32 -5.63
CA ALA A 405 2.88 2.15 -5.58
C ALA A 405 4.17 2.37 -6.40
N LEU A 406 5.24 1.70 -5.98
CA LEU A 406 6.38 1.42 -6.84
C LEU A 406 5.98 0.30 -7.82
N LEU A 407 6.14 0.53 -9.12
CA LEU A 407 5.88 -0.49 -10.14
C LEU A 407 6.89 -1.65 -10.01
N PRO A 408 6.56 -2.86 -10.51
CA PRO A 408 7.45 -4.01 -10.42
C PRO A 408 8.84 -3.74 -11.00
N ILE A 409 9.88 -4.05 -10.22
CA ILE A 409 11.27 -3.89 -10.64
C ILE A 409 11.68 -5.16 -11.39
N ASP A 410 12.01 -5.04 -12.68
CA ASP A 410 12.49 -6.17 -13.48
C ASP A 410 14.00 -6.40 -13.27
N LEU A 411 14.33 -7.55 -12.69
CA LEU A 411 15.69 -8.08 -12.51
C LEU A 411 15.95 -9.29 -13.43
N SER A 412 15.00 -9.63 -14.31
CA SER A 412 15.07 -10.81 -15.18
C SER A 412 15.76 -10.54 -16.52
N VAL A 413 15.75 -9.29 -16.97
CA VAL A 413 16.53 -8.82 -18.12
C VAL A 413 18.00 -8.64 -17.71
N PRO A 414 18.99 -9.14 -18.49
CA PRO A 414 20.41 -8.85 -18.31
C PRO A 414 20.73 -7.36 -18.55
N ASN A 415 20.43 -6.51 -17.57
CA ASN A 415 20.55 -5.07 -17.68
C ASN A 415 22.00 -4.62 -17.39
N ASN A 416 22.75 -4.34 -18.45
CA ASN A 416 24.11 -3.78 -18.36
C ASN A 416 24.16 -2.32 -17.88
N ALA A 417 23.02 -1.67 -17.63
CA ALA A 417 22.99 -0.32 -17.06
C ALA A 417 23.42 -0.33 -15.57
N PRO A 418 24.20 0.65 -15.10
CA PRO A 418 24.65 0.73 -13.71
C PRO A 418 23.52 1.05 -12.70
N LEU A 419 22.30 1.30 -13.18
CA LEU A 419 21.12 1.56 -12.37
C LEU A 419 19.91 0.88 -13.03
N ILE A 420 19.23 0.02 -12.26
CA ILE A 420 17.98 -0.63 -12.67
C ILE A 420 16.85 0.42 -12.61
N PRO A 421 15.99 0.55 -13.65
CA PRO A 421 14.90 1.53 -13.63
C PRO A 421 13.95 1.35 -12.45
N ALA A 422 13.61 2.45 -11.78
CA ALA A 422 12.51 2.50 -10.81
C ALA A 422 11.47 3.53 -11.24
N GLU A 423 10.20 3.14 -11.18
CA GLU A 423 9.08 3.95 -11.66
C GLU A 423 7.91 3.84 -10.66
N VAL A 424 7.38 4.98 -10.23
CA VAL A 424 6.18 5.03 -9.36
C VAL A 424 4.95 5.39 -10.16
N ILE A 425 3.81 4.91 -9.68
CA ILE A 425 2.49 5.37 -10.06
C ILE A 425 1.82 6.07 -8.87
N VAL A 426 1.05 7.10 -9.14
CA VAL A 426 0.25 7.87 -8.18
C VAL A 426 -1.12 8.10 -8.81
N CYS A 427 -2.20 7.62 -8.20
CA CYS A 427 -3.54 7.65 -8.78
C CYS A 427 -4.56 8.28 -7.84
N GLY A 428 -5.53 9.01 -8.40
CA GLY A 428 -6.64 9.57 -7.65
C GLY A 428 -6.20 10.62 -6.62
N GLY A 429 -6.98 10.78 -5.57
CA GLY A 429 -6.87 11.86 -4.60
C GLY A 429 -8.03 12.85 -4.72
N ALA A 430 -7.81 14.10 -4.32
CA ALA A 430 -8.86 15.13 -4.35
C ALA A 430 -8.29 16.51 -4.73
N LYS A 431 -9.17 17.50 -4.95
CA LYS A 431 -8.74 18.90 -4.97
C LYS A 431 -8.34 19.35 -3.55
N PRO A 432 -7.39 20.29 -3.39
CA PRO A 432 -6.94 20.74 -2.06
C PRO A 432 -8.10 21.19 -1.16
N GLU A 433 -9.10 21.89 -1.73
CA GLU A 433 -10.26 22.40 -1.00
C GLU A 433 -11.36 21.36 -0.69
N ALA A 434 -11.20 20.10 -1.11
CA ALA A 434 -12.26 19.09 -1.04
C ALA A 434 -12.63 18.72 0.41
N TYR A 435 -11.65 18.61 1.31
CA TYR A 435 -11.88 18.28 2.72
C TYR A 435 -12.68 19.38 3.43
N GLY A 436 -12.18 20.61 3.37
CA GLY A 436 -12.87 21.77 3.90
C GLY A 436 -14.23 22.06 3.27
N LEU A 437 -14.60 21.48 2.12
CA LEU A 437 -15.93 21.55 1.51
C LEU A 437 -16.84 20.36 1.84
N ALA A 438 -16.29 19.14 1.95
CA ALA A 438 -17.03 17.97 2.41
C ALA A 438 -17.56 18.16 3.84
N GLY A 439 -16.78 18.78 4.73
CA GLY A 439 -17.22 19.22 6.06
C GLY A 439 -18.32 20.30 6.07
N LYS A 440 -18.82 20.71 4.90
CA LYS A 440 -20.02 21.56 4.71
C LYS A 440 -21.13 20.86 3.90
N GLY A 441 -21.03 19.55 3.67
CA GLY A 441 -21.93 18.77 2.83
C GLY A 441 -21.74 18.95 1.31
N ASN A 442 -20.62 19.55 0.87
CA ASN A 442 -20.31 19.74 -0.55
C ASN A 442 -19.19 18.80 -1.01
N PHE A 443 -19.56 17.58 -1.40
CA PHE A 443 -18.65 16.54 -1.83
C PHE A 443 -18.20 16.77 -3.28
N LEU A 444 -16.99 17.28 -3.46
CA LEU A 444 -16.41 17.44 -4.80
C LEU A 444 -16.06 16.07 -5.41
N PRO A 445 -16.13 15.89 -6.74
CA PRO A 445 -15.58 14.70 -7.39
C PRO A 445 -14.11 14.50 -7.04
N ALA A 446 -13.75 13.27 -6.67
CA ALA A 446 -12.36 12.87 -6.49
C ALA A 446 -11.60 12.90 -7.82
N LEU A 447 -10.27 12.86 -7.77
CA LEU A 447 -9.43 12.81 -8.97
C LEU A 447 -9.57 11.44 -9.67
N GLN A 448 -9.50 11.48 -11.00
CA GLN A 448 -9.59 10.31 -11.87
C GLN A 448 -8.27 10.02 -12.60
N ASP A 449 -7.27 10.90 -12.49
CA ASP A 449 -6.00 10.74 -13.18
C ASP A 449 -4.99 9.88 -12.40
N CYS A 450 -4.07 9.29 -13.14
CA CYS A 450 -2.87 8.63 -12.64
C CYS A 450 -1.64 9.28 -13.27
N GLY A 451 -0.67 9.69 -12.45
CA GLY A 451 0.67 10.05 -12.89
C GLY A 451 1.64 8.88 -12.74
N ARG A 452 2.47 8.62 -13.75
CA ARG A 452 3.65 7.75 -13.69
C ARG A 452 4.94 8.56 -13.81
N LEU A 453 5.94 8.24 -13.01
CA LEU A 453 7.23 8.93 -12.98
C LEU A 453 8.38 7.94 -12.81
N ARG A 454 9.31 7.91 -13.77
CA ARG A 454 10.56 7.15 -13.66
C ARG A 454 11.56 7.94 -12.80
N ILE A 455 11.66 7.59 -11.53
CA ILE A 455 12.47 8.27 -10.50
C ILE A 455 13.95 8.33 -10.92
N THR A 456 14.45 7.21 -11.45
CA THR A 456 15.83 6.98 -11.87
C THR A 456 16.19 7.61 -13.22
N ASP A 457 15.22 8.23 -13.90
CA ASP A 457 15.50 8.94 -15.16
C ASP A 457 16.31 10.22 -14.87
N PRO A 458 17.36 10.54 -15.65
CA PRO A 458 18.08 11.81 -15.52
C PRO A 458 17.18 13.03 -15.76
N ASN A 459 16.16 12.92 -16.62
CA ASN A 459 15.16 13.97 -16.87
C ASN A 459 13.73 13.41 -16.64
N PRO A 460 13.32 13.21 -15.39
CA PRO A 460 12.09 12.51 -15.05
C PRO A 460 10.86 13.39 -15.34
N GLN A 461 9.89 12.86 -16.07
CA GLN A 461 8.66 13.56 -16.47
C GLN A 461 7.42 12.73 -16.12
N TRP A 462 6.34 13.39 -15.71
CA TRP A 462 5.07 12.72 -15.42
C TRP A 462 4.34 12.34 -16.72
N ALA A 463 4.13 11.03 -16.92
CA ALA A 463 3.19 10.52 -17.92
C ALA A 463 1.82 10.33 -17.26
N THR A 464 0.76 10.94 -17.81
CA THR A 464 -0.58 10.89 -17.22
C THR A 464 -1.54 9.98 -17.98
N GLU A 465 -2.26 9.12 -17.26
CA GLU A 465 -3.39 8.32 -17.77
C GLU A 465 -4.65 8.60 -16.93
N VAL A 466 -5.81 8.06 -17.36
CA VAL A 466 -7.11 8.28 -16.71
C VAL A 466 -7.70 6.93 -16.28
N MET A 467 -8.08 6.81 -15.00
CA MET A 467 -8.74 5.62 -14.45
C MET A 467 -10.18 5.48 -14.97
N PRO A 468 -10.78 4.27 -14.95
CA PRO A 468 -12.18 4.08 -15.30
C PRO A 468 -13.20 4.82 -14.42
N SER A 469 -12.84 5.17 -13.18
CA SER A 469 -13.64 5.96 -12.23
C SER A 469 -12.74 6.81 -11.32
N SER A 470 -13.27 7.90 -10.77
CA SER A 470 -12.56 8.72 -9.77
C SER A 470 -12.36 7.96 -8.47
N ARG A 471 -11.26 8.20 -7.73
CA ARG A 471 -11.02 7.50 -6.47
C ARG A 471 -10.26 8.34 -5.45
N VAL A 472 -10.84 8.44 -4.25
CA VAL A 472 -10.21 8.81 -2.98
C VAL A 472 -10.34 7.64 -2.01
N MET A 473 -9.43 7.51 -1.04
CA MET A 473 -9.38 6.47 0.01
C MET A 473 -9.44 5.01 -0.49
N GLY A 474 -8.96 4.76 -1.71
CA GLY A 474 -8.76 3.40 -2.22
C GLY A 474 -7.37 2.87 -1.90
N ASP A 475 -7.16 1.56 -2.00
CA ASP A 475 -5.87 0.89 -1.85
C ASP A 475 -5.27 0.51 -3.22
N MET A 476 -3.94 0.35 -3.26
CA MET A 476 -3.22 -0.08 -4.47
C MET A 476 -2.18 -1.16 -4.18
N LEU A 477 -2.42 -2.37 -4.67
CA LEU A 477 -1.58 -3.55 -4.43
C LEU A 477 -0.85 -4.02 -5.69
N ASN A 478 0.43 -4.38 -5.58
CA ASN A 478 1.12 -5.16 -6.61
C ASN A 478 0.64 -6.62 -6.53
N LEU A 479 0.31 -7.22 -7.67
CA LEU A 479 -0.16 -8.60 -7.80
C LEU A 479 0.98 -9.55 -8.19
N PRO A 480 0.85 -10.88 -7.96
CA PRO A 480 1.89 -11.85 -8.33
C PRO A 480 2.30 -11.79 -9.81
N THR A 481 1.37 -11.40 -10.69
CA THR A 481 1.59 -11.27 -12.13
C THR A 481 2.47 -10.09 -12.55
N GLY A 482 2.66 -9.09 -11.68
CA GLY A 482 3.22 -7.79 -12.04
C GLY A 482 2.18 -6.78 -12.56
N ASP A 483 0.89 -7.11 -12.52
CA ASP A 483 -0.18 -6.12 -12.58
C ASP A 483 -0.36 -5.45 -11.21
N LEU A 484 -1.10 -4.34 -11.17
CA LEU A 484 -1.54 -3.70 -9.94
C LEU A 484 -3.06 -3.81 -9.81
N LEU A 485 -3.57 -3.94 -8.59
CA LEU A 485 -4.98 -3.84 -8.25
C LEU A 485 -5.26 -2.51 -7.56
N ILE A 486 -6.23 -1.77 -8.07
CA ILE A 486 -6.84 -0.59 -7.44
C ILE A 486 -8.20 -1.01 -6.89
N ILE A 487 -8.44 -0.80 -5.59
CA ILE A 487 -9.62 -1.30 -4.86
C ILE A 487 -10.06 -0.29 -3.79
N ASN A 488 -11.20 -0.54 -3.12
CA ASN A 488 -11.74 0.29 -2.03
C ASN A 488 -12.01 1.77 -2.38
N GLY A 489 -12.52 2.55 -1.43
CA GLY A 489 -12.67 3.99 -1.51
C GLY A 489 -13.97 4.53 -2.12
N ALA A 490 -13.95 5.83 -2.42
CA ALA A 490 -15.12 6.62 -2.83
C ALA A 490 -14.84 7.45 -4.09
N GLN A 491 -15.90 7.89 -4.78
CA GLN A 491 -15.83 8.69 -6.00
C GLN A 491 -15.94 10.21 -5.76
N GLN A 492 -16.41 10.63 -4.57
CA GLN A 492 -16.58 12.04 -4.19
C GLN A 492 -16.20 12.29 -2.72
N GLY A 493 -15.74 13.51 -2.42
CA GLY A 493 -15.37 13.98 -1.08
C GLY A 493 -13.88 13.86 -0.76
N ALA A 494 -13.58 13.64 0.52
CA ALA A 494 -12.22 13.48 1.06
C ALA A 494 -12.21 12.45 2.21
N SER A 495 -11.02 12.08 2.70
CA SER A 495 -10.84 11.02 3.69
C SER A 495 -11.01 11.54 5.12
N ALA A 496 -12.17 11.27 5.70
CA ALA A 496 -12.50 11.30 7.13
C ALA A 496 -13.89 10.66 7.31
N TRP A 497 -14.35 10.45 8.55
CA TRP A 497 -15.72 10.00 8.77
C TRP A 497 -16.73 11.01 8.19
N PHE A 498 -17.75 10.51 7.52
CA PHE A 498 -18.84 11.27 6.90
C PHE A 498 -18.43 12.28 5.79
N LEU A 499 -17.14 12.38 5.42
CA LEU A 499 -16.64 13.37 4.45
C LEU A 499 -16.56 12.84 2.99
N ALA A 500 -17.14 11.68 2.69
CA ALA A 500 -17.16 11.11 1.35
C ALA A 500 -18.50 10.48 0.95
N GLU A 501 -18.73 10.44 -0.36
CA GLU A 501 -19.96 10.00 -1.01
C GLU A 501 -19.65 9.13 -2.24
N GLN A 502 -20.66 8.36 -2.68
CA GLN A 502 -20.58 7.46 -3.83
C GLN A 502 -19.43 6.42 -3.70
N PRO A 503 -19.62 5.34 -2.90
CA PRO A 503 -18.63 4.27 -2.75
C PRO A 503 -18.21 3.68 -4.12
N ASN A 504 -16.92 3.38 -4.28
CA ASN A 504 -16.34 2.87 -5.51
C ASN A 504 -16.22 1.34 -5.48
N PHE A 505 -17.39 0.68 -5.52
CA PHE A 505 -17.54 -0.78 -5.43
C PHE A 505 -16.73 -1.58 -6.44
N THR A 506 -16.36 -0.99 -7.58
CA THR A 506 -15.69 -1.67 -8.71
C THR A 506 -14.17 -1.59 -8.57
N PRO A 507 -13.44 -2.71 -8.39
CA PRO A 507 -11.99 -2.72 -8.46
C PRO A 507 -11.52 -2.63 -9.92
N VAL A 508 -10.26 -2.23 -10.11
CA VAL A 508 -9.64 -2.09 -11.43
C VAL A 508 -8.25 -2.73 -11.40
N VAL A 509 -7.96 -3.63 -12.34
CA VAL A 509 -6.58 -4.08 -12.59
C VAL A 509 -5.89 -3.10 -13.54
N TYR A 510 -4.64 -2.75 -13.24
CA TYR A 510 -3.76 -1.93 -14.06
C TYR A 510 -2.53 -2.73 -14.48
N SER A 511 -2.41 -3.01 -15.78
CA SER A 511 -1.26 -3.73 -16.36
C SER A 511 -0.19 -2.72 -16.81
N PRO A 512 0.91 -2.52 -16.05
CA PRO A 512 1.85 -1.43 -16.31
C PRO A 512 2.62 -1.57 -17.63
N ASN A 513 2.75 -2.80 -18.14
CA ASN A 513 3.49 -3.14 -19.35
C ASN A 513 2.62 -3.13 -20.62
N ASN A 514 1.29 -2.98 -20.50
CA ASN A 514 0.43 -2.80 -21.66
C ASN A 514 0.68 -1.42 -22.32
N ASN A 515 0.18 -1.26 -23.54
CA ASN A 515 0.14 0.05 -24.20
C ASN A 515 -0.70 1.05 -23.39
N ALA A 516 -0.31 2.33 -23.43
CA ALA A 516 -1.04 3.38 -22.73
C ALA A 516 -2.51 3.42 -23.21
N GLY A 517 -3.44 3.61 -22.28
CA GLY A 517 -4.88 3.54 -22.57
C GLY A 517 -5.48 2.12 -22.66
N THR A 518 -4.69 1.05 -22.77
CA THR A 518 -5.18 -0.35 -22.66
C THR A 518 -4.72 -1.05 -21.37
N ARG A 519 -4.37 -0.26 -20.34
CA ARG A 519 -3.82 -0.76 -19.07
C ARG A 519 -4.88 -1.08 -18.03
N PHE A 520 -5.97 -0.33 -17.99
CA PHE A 520 -7.03 -0.47 -16.99
C PHE A 520 -8.11 -1.45 -17.44
N ARG A 521 -8.54 -2.37 -16.57
CA ARG A 521 -9.73 -3.21 -16.75
C ARG A 521 -10.55 -3.29 -15.46
N ASN A 522 -11.84 -2.99 -15.56
CA ASN A 522 -12.79 -3.14 -14.45
C ASN A 522 -12.98 -4.62 -14.08
N LEU A 523 -13.15 -4.86 -12.77
CA LEU A 523 -13.36 -6.17 -12.17
C LEU A 523 -14.76 -6.29 -11.57
N ALA A 524 -15.11 -7.45 -11.02
CA ALA A 524 -16.39 -7.67 -10.35
C ALA A 524 -16.53 -6.73 -9.14
N PRO A 525 -17.68 -6.03 -8.96
CA PRO A 525 -17.87 -5.15 -7.81
C PRO A 525 -18.17 -5.93 -6.52
N THR A 526 -17.72 -5.39 -5.38
CA THR A 526 -18.22 -5.81 -4.05
C THR A 526 -19.63 -5.22 -3.82
N GLN A 527 -20.35 -5.77 -2.84
CA GLN A 527 -21.60 -5.21 -2.32
C GLN A 527 -21.39 -4.41 -1.01
N ILE A 528 -20.15 -4.35 -0.50
CA ILE A 528 -19.78 -3.64 0.74
C ILE A 528 -19.15 -2.28 0.41
N ALA A 529 -19.59 -1.24 1.10
CA ALA A 529 -19.06 0.12 0.96
C ALA A 529 -17.76 0.28 1.76
N ARG A 530 -16.65 -0.22 1.20
CA ARG A 530 -15.29 -0.11 1.74
C ARG A 530 -14.80 1.34 1.63
N MET A 531 -15.15 2.17 2.60
CA MET A 531 -14.89 3.62 2.61
C MET A 531 -13.66 3.96 3.46
N TYR A 532 -13.72 4.99 4.31
CA TYR A 532 -12.60 5.44 5.14
C TYR A 532 -12.21 4.33 6.13
N HIS A 533 -10.93 4.24 6.51
CA HIS A 533 -10.39 3.11 7.31
C HIS A 533 -10.66 1.69 6.73
N SER A 534 -10.90 1.55 5.41
CA SER A 534 -10.76 0.24 4.74
C SER A 534 -9.29 -0.09 4.51
N THR A 535 -9.00 -1.39 4.36
CA THR A 535 -7.68 -1.89 3.98
C THR A 535 -7.77 -3.09 3.04
N ALA A 536 -6.67 -3.36 2.32
CA ALA A 536 -6.49 -4.56 1.52
C ALA A 536 -5.06 -5.12 1.61
N ALA A 537 -4.92 -6.44 1.46
CA ALA A 537 -3.64 -7.15 1.38
C ALA A 537 -3.70 -8.34 0.40
N LEU A 538 -2.59 -8.58 -0.32
CA LEU A 538 -2.40 -9.79 -1.12
C LEU A 538 -2.02 -10.96 -0.20
N LEU A 539 -2.74 -12.07 -0.31
CA LEU A 539 -2.52 -13.28 0.48
C LEU A 539 -1.54 -14.27 -0.20
N PRO A 540 -0.91 -15.20 0.56
CA PRO A 540 -0.07 -16.26 0.00
C PRO A 540 -0.82 -17.13 -1.01
N ASN A 541 -2.11 -17.40 -0.78
CA ASN A 541 -2.96 -18.17 -1.69
C ASN A 541 -3.34 -17.41 -2.99
N GLY A 542 -2.93 -16.15 -3.15
CA GLY A 542 -3.17 -15.30 -4.32
C GLY A 542 -4.51 -14.56 -4.33
N LYS A 543 -5.42 -14.82 -3.38
CA LYS A 543 -6.61 -13.97 -3.16
C LYS A 543 -6.18 -12.64 -2.53
N ILE A 544 -7.08 -11.67 -2.55
CA ILE A 544 -6.93 -10.36 -1.90
C ILE A 544 -7.87 -10.34 -0.71
N LEU A 545 -7.34 -10.14 0.49
CA LEU A 545 -8.17 -9.86 1.66
C LEU A 545 -8.53 -8.38 1.68
N VAL A 546 -9.80 -8.10 1.96
CA VAL A 546 -10.37 -6.75 2.08
C VAL A 546 -11.14 -6.68 3.38
N ALA A 547 -10.79 -5.72 4.24
CA ALA A 547 -11.31 -5.63 5.59
C ALA A 547 -11.52 -4.17 6.02
N GLY A 548 -12.24 -4.01 7.14
CA GLY A 548 -12.54 -2.71 7.73
C GLY A 548 -13.51 -1.84 6.93
N SER A 549 -14.06 -0.85 7.63
CA SER A 549 -14.18 0.56 7.26
C SER A 549 -15.07 1.29 8.27
N ASN A 550 -15.05 2.63 8.22
CA ASN A 550 -15.86 3.57 9.00
C ASN A 550 -16.05 3.14 10.45
N THR A 551 -14.94 3.01 11.18
CA THR A 551 -14.97 2.69 12.62
C THR A 551 -16.00 3.52 13.38
N ASN A 552 -16.14 4.80 12.99
CA ASN A 552 -17.04 5.81 13.53
C ASN A 552 -16.72 6.10 15.02
N PRO A 553 -16.98 7.33 15.51
CA PRO A 553 -16.90 7.59 16.93
C PRO A 553 -17.84 6.64 17.71
N GLY A 554 -17.25 5.68 18.44
CA GLY A 554 -18.00 4.71 19.25
C GLY A 554 -18.67 3.53 18.52
N TYR A 555 -18.12 3.05 17.39
CA TYR A 555 -18.60 1.82 16.71
C TYR A 555 -20.09 1.89 16.25
N ASP A 556 -20.47 2.96 15.54
CA ASP A 556 -21.83 3.10 15.02
C ASP A 556 -22.14 2.20 13.81
N TYR A 557 -22.94 1.17 14.04
CA TYR A 557 -23.51 0.27 13.03
C TYR A 557 -24.78 0.81 12.33
N LYS A 558 -25.27 2.00 12.69
CA LYS A 558 -26.48 2.65 12.12
C LYS A 558 -26.13 3.84 11.21
N ALA A 559 -24.88 4.29 11.22
CA ALA A 559 -24.39 5.32 10.31
C ALA A 559 -24.64 4.95 8.83
N LYS A 560 -24.76 5.96 7.97
CA LYS A 560 -24.96 5.79 6.52
C LYS A 560 -23.91 4.86 5.88
N TYR A 561 -22.68 4.95 6.36
CA TYR A 561 -21.62 3.99 6.12
C TYR A 561 -21.21 3.43 7.50
N PRO A 562 -21.73 2.26 7.89
CA PRO A 562 -21.58 1.74 9.24
C PRO A 562 -20.19 1.16 9.49
N THR A 563 -19.89 0.92 10.77
CA THR A 563 -18.72 0.16 11.22
C THR A 563 -18.69 -1.23 10.58
N GLU A 564 -17.71 -1.46 9.71
CA GLU A 564 -17.64 -2.67 8.88
C GLU A 564 -16.59 -3.66 9.39
N LEU A 565 -17.07 -4.67 10.10
CA LEU A 565 -16.26 -5.74 10.71
C LEU A 565 -16.17 -7.01 9.84
N ARG A 566 -16.82 -7.05 8.67
CA ARG A 566 -16.77 -8.20 7.77
C ARG A 566 -15.48 -8.23 6.98
N VAL A 567 -14.91 -9.42 6.83
CA VAL A 567 -13.73 -9.68 5.99
C VAL A 567 -14.19 -10.37 4.71
N GLU A 568 -13.80 -9.79 3.59
CA GLU A 568 -13.99 -10.35 2.25
C GLU A 568 -12.67 -10.89 1.70
N HIS A 569 -12.77 -11.97 0.93
CA HIS A 569 -11.77 -12.33 -0.06
C HIS A 569 -12.27 -12.00 -1.47
N PHE A 570 -11.48 -11.23 -2.21
CA PHE A 570 -11.61 -11.10 -3.66
C PHE A 570 -10.65 -12.07 -4.35
N SER A 571 -11.16 -12.87 -5.28
CA SER A 571 -10.37 -13.77 -6.12
C SER A 571 -10.10 -13.09 -7.47
N PRO A 572 -8.86 -12.65 -7.78
CA PRO A 572 -8.60 -11.90 -9.01
C PRO A 572 -8.69 -12.76 -10.29
N PRO A 573 -8.68 -12.13 -11.48
CA PRO A 573 -8.79 -12.83 -12.76
C PRO A 573 -7.83 -14.02 -12.99
N TYR A 574 -6.61 -13.98 -12.41
CA TYR A 574 -5.65 -15.09 -12.52
C TYR A 574 -6.01 -16.32 -11.65
N LEU A 575 -7.08 -16.24 -10.85
CA LEU A 575 -7.69 -17.36 -10.12
C LEU A 575 -9.00 -17.83 -10.78
N ASP A 576 -9.17 -17.60 -12.08
CA ASP A 576 -10.26 -18.18 -12.86
C ASP A 576 -10.30 -19.71 -12.67
N PRO A 577 -11.43 -20.29 -12.23
CA PRO A 577 -11.59 -21.74 -12.11
C PRO A 577 -11.29 -22.51 -13.41
N ALA A 578 -11.49 -21.90 -14.58
CA ALA A 578 -11.13 -22.50 -15.86
C ALA A 578 -9.61 -22.63 -16.09
N LEU A 579 -8.79 -21.87 -15.36
CA LEU A 579 -7.32 -21.90 -15.43
C LEU A 579 -6.68 -22.75 -14.31
N ALA A 580 -7.48 -23.39 -13.46
CA ALA A 580 -6.98 -24.10 -12.27
C ALA A 580 -6.00 -25.24 -12.59
N ALA A 581 -6.14 -25.91 -13.74
CA ALA A 581 -5.20 -26.96 -14.19
C ALA A 581 -3.79 -26.43 -14.51
N HIS A 582 -3.70 -25.16 -14.91
CA HIS A 582 -2.45 -24.48 -15.27
C HIS A 582 -1.75 -23.84 -14.06
N ARG A 583 -2.27 -24.03 -12.83
CA ARG A 583 -1.73 -23.39 -11.63
C ARG A 583 -0.49 -24.14 -11.10
N PRO A 584 0.71 -23.52 -11.04
CA PRO A 584 1.89 -24.19 -10.52
C PRO A 584 1.76 -24.47 -9.01
N THR A 585 2.12 -25.69 -8.58
CA THR A 585 2.15 -26.06 -7.17
C THR A 585 3.59 -26.15 -6.68
N VAL A 586 4.04 -25.20 -5.86
CA VAL A 586 5.42 -25.16 -5.35
C VAL A 586 5.63 -26.25 -4.30
N MET A 587 6.62 -27.11 -4.52
CA MET A 587 7.07 -28.13 -3.58
C MET A 587 8.01 -27.48 -2.56
N ALA A 588 7.42 -26.86 -1.53
CA ALA A 588 8.15 -26.10 -0.51
C ALA A 588 9.27 -26.90 0.18
N GLN A 589 9.07 -28.22 0.36
CA GLN A 589 10.05 -29.15 0.94
C GLN A 589 11.28 -29.40 0.05
N ASN A 590 11.20 -29.04 -1.23
CA ASN A 590 12.25 -29.19 -2.25
C ASN A 590 12.72 -27.83 -2.81
N SER A 591 12.30 -26.73 -2.18
CA SER A 591 12.58 -25.35 -2.62
C SER A 591 13.31 -24.59 -1.52
N ASP A 592 14.27 -23.74 -1.90
CA ASP A 592 15.05 -22.97 -0.92
C ASP A 592 14.17 -21.93 -0.21
N ALA A 593 14.32 -21.81 1.10
CA ALA A 593 13.58 -20.86 1.95
C ALA A 593 14.47 -19.77 2.59
N LYS A 594 15.79 -19.86 2.45
CA LYS A 594 16.76 -18.85 2.92
C LYS A 594 17.69 -18.45 1.78
N LEU A 595 17.59 -17.20 1.33
CA LEU A 595 18.30 -16.67 0.19
C LEU A 595 19.57 -15.93 0.62
N LYS A 596 20.49 -15.73 -0.33
CA LYS A 596 21.69 -14.90 -0.19
C LYS A 596 21.77 -13.95 -1.38
N TYR A 597 22.16 -12.70 -1.16
CA TYR A 597 22.22 -11.68 -2.19
C TYR A 597 23.06 -12.12 -3.41
N GLY A 598 22.47 -11.99 -4.61
CA GLY A 598 23.07 -12.34 -5.89
C GLY A 598 23.35 -13.83 -6.14
N GLN A 599 22.95 -14.73 -5.23
CA GLN A 599 23.19 -16.17 -5.38
C GLN A 599 22.01 -16.86 -6.10
N PRO A 600 22.29 -17.96 -6.85
CA PRO A 600 21.22 -18.82 -7.35
C PRO A 600 20.55 -19.59 -6.21
N PHE A 601 19.25 -19.85 -6.35
CA PHE A 601 18.44 -20.68 -5.47
C PHE A 601 17.48 -21.56 -6.29
N THR A 602 16.96 -22.61 -5.66
CA THR A 602 16.09 -23.62 -6.26
C THR A 602 14.63 -23.35 -5.92
N LEU A 603 13.78 -23.33 -6.94
CA LEU A 603 12.35 -23.62 -6.80
C LEU A 603 12.05 -24.95 -7.49
N GLN A 604 11.30 -25.83 -6.82
CA GLN A 604 10.74 -27.03 -7.44
C GLN A 604 9.21 -26.92 -7.39
N PHE A 605 8.54 -27.20 -8.51
CA PHE A 605 7.09 -27.08 -8.63
C PHE A 605 6.50 -28.13 -9.57
N GLN A 606 5.20 -28.37 -9.41
CA GLN A 606 4.42 -29.25 -10.29
C GLN A 606 3.51 -28.44 -11.22
N LEU A 607 3.36 -28.91 -12.45
CA LEU A 607 2.39 -28.44 -13.44
C LEU A 607 1.79 -29.64 -14.18
N GLN A 608 0.53 -29.54 -14.59
CA GLN A 608 -0.13 -30.57 -15.41
C GLN A 608 0.27 -30.46 -16.89
N ASP A 609 0.62 -29.25 -17.35
CA ASP A 609 1.11 -29.00 -18.70
C ASP A 609 2.52 -29.59 -18.90
N ASN A 610 2.73 -30.23 -20.06
CA ASN A 610 4.02 -30.70 -20.54
C ASN A 610 4.03 -30.67 -22.08
N PRO A 611 5.06 -30.10 -22.74
CA PRO A 611 6.25 -29.46 -22.17
C PRO A 611 5.98 -28.01 -21.70
N VAL A 612 6.72 -27.57 -20.69
CA VAL A 612 6.73 -26.18 -20.19
C VAL A 612 8.04 -25.49 -20.57
N GLY A 613 7.97 -24.32 -21.22
CA GLY A 613 9.15 -23.53 -21.55
C GLY A 613 9.62 -22.66 -20.39
N LYS A 614 10.95 -22.52 -20.24
CA LYS A 614 11.58 -21.55 -19.31
C LYS A 614 11.15 -20.10 -19.58
N ALA A 615 10.74 -19.80 -20.82
CA ALA A 615 10.22 -18.51 -21.23
C ALA A 615 8.80 -18.24 -20.67
N ASP A 616 7.96 -19.27 -20.58
CA ASP A 616 6.55 -19.20 -20.16
C ASP A 616 6.36 -19.03 -18.64
N ILE A 617 7.42 -19.29 -17.87
CA ILE A 617 7.48 -19.12 -16.42
C ILE A 617 8.05 -17.75 -16.07
N LYS A 618 7.32 -16.96 -15.30
CA LYS A 618 7.77 -15.72 -14.65
C LYS A 618 7.89 -16.00 -13.14
N VAL A 619 8.95 -15.53 -12.49
CA VAL A 619 9.10 -15.65 -11.03
C VAL A 619 9.05 -14.26 -10.43
N THR A 620 8.17 -14.06 -9.45
CA THR A 620 8.06 -12.78 -8.74
C THR A 620 8.27 -12.95 -7.24
N MET A 621 8.80 -11.91 -6.60
CA MET A 621 9.14 -11.87 -5.19
C MET A 621 8.52 -10.61 -4.57
N TYR A 622 7.59 -10.82 -3.64
CA TYR A 622 6.70 -9.80 -3.08
C TYR A 622 7.03 -9.52 -1.61
N SER A 623 7.17 -8.25 -1.26
CA SER A 623 7.20 -7.76 0.12
C SER A 623 5.79 -7.31 0.54
N PRO A 624 5.13 -7.99 1.49
CA PRO A 624 3.78 -7.64 1.91
C PRO A 624 3.73 -6.29 2.64
N PRO A 625 2.82 -5.37 2.25
CA PRO A 625 2.75 -4.05 2.83
C PRO A 625 2.11 -4.00 4.20
N PHE A 626 2.42 -2.92 4.91
CA PHE A 626 1.52 -2.35 5.91
C PHE A 626 0.54 -1.41 5.20
N THR A 627 -0.72 -1.79 5.11
CA THR A 627 -1.78 -1.01 4.44
C THR A 627 -2.61 -0.25 5.48
N THR A 628 -2.79 1.06 5.26
CA THR A 628 -3.73 1.90 6.01
C THR A 628 -4.08 3.17 5.23
N HIS A 629 -5.27 3.73 5.43
CA HIS A 629 -5.70 5.04 4.88
C HIS A 629 -5.54 5.24 3.35
N GLY A 630 -5.55 4.14 2.57
CA GLY A 630 -5.35 4.13 1.13
C GLY A 630 -3.89 4.01 0.65
N TYR A 631 -2.96 3.72 1.57
CA TYR A 631 -1.54 3.58 1.25
C TYR A 631 -0.92 2.29 1.82
N SER A 632 -0.26 1.54 0.93
CA SER A 632 0.42 0.28 1.21
C SER A 632 1.94 0.50 1.36
N MET A 633 2.35 0.89 2.57
CA MET A 633 3.75 1.12 2.94
C MET A 633 4.57 -0.17 2.78
N ASN A 634 5.86 -0.05 2.44
CA ASN A 634 6.80 -1.16 2.26
C ASN A 634 6.51 -2.12 1.09
N GLN A 635 5.44 -1.91 0.31
CA GLN A 635 5.14 -2.76 -0.84
C GLN A 635 6.27 -2.78 -1.87
N ARG A 636 6.70 -3.97 -2.28
CA ARG A 636 7.72 -4.17 -3.31
C ARG A 636 7.43 -5.44 -4.09
N LEU A 637 7.53 -5.39 -5.41
CA LEU A 637 7.51 -6.58 -6.27
C LEU A 637 8.75 -6.57 -7.17
N LEU A 638 9.48 -7.69 -7.18
CA LEU A 638 10.64 -7.91 -8.04
C LEU A 638 10.32 -9.04 -9.02
N VAL A 639 10.65 -8.89 -10.29
CA VAL A 639 10.64 -9.99 -11.28
C VAL A 639 12.05 -10.57 -11.34
N LEU A 640 12.22 -11.84 -10.99
CA LEU A 640 13.55 -12.44 -10.79
C LEU A 640 14.14 -13.08 -12.05
N GLY A 641 15.47 -13.04 -12.15
CA GLY A 641 16.24 -13.75 -13.17
C GLY A 641 16.14 -15.27 -13.03
N LYS A 642 16.15 -15.97 -14.16
CA LYS A 642 16.04 -17.44 -14.28
C LYS A 642 17.24 -17.95 -15.07
N ASN A 643 17.92 -18.96 -14.57
CA ASN A 643 19.06 -19.56 -15.26
C ASN A 643 18.61 -20.76 -16.10
N GLU A 644 18.15 -21.82 -15.42
CA GLU A 644 17.91 -23.15 -15.99
C GLU A 644 16.58 -23.71 -15.48
N LEU A 645 15.82 -24.35 -16.37
CA LEU A 645 14.62 -25.13 -16.06
C LEU A 645 14.89 -26.58 -16.48
N THR A 646 14.71 -27.53 -15.57
CA THR A 646 14.87 -28.97 -15.81
C THR A 646 13.61 -29.71 -15.38
N GLU A 647 13.21 -30.75 -16.11
CA GLU A 647 12.20 -31.70 -15.63
C GLU A 647 12.89 -32.73 -14.73
N ALA A 648 12.48 -32.78 -13.47
CA ALA A 648 13.00 -33.67 -12.43
C ALA A 648 12.21 -35.00 -12.31
N GLY A 649 11.10 -35.09 -13.04
CA GLY A 649 10.16 -36.22 -13.11
C GLY A 649 8.89 -35.74 -13.83
N PRO A 650 7.98 -36.63 -14.26
CA PRO A 650 6.83 -36.25 -15.09
C PRO A 650 5.99 -35.11 -14.51
N GLY A 651 6.00 -33.94 -15.15
CA GLY A 651 5.29 -32.73 -14.69
C GLY A 651 5.89 -32.06 -13.44
N VAL A 652 7.06 -32.51 -12.98
CA VAL A 652 7.81 -31.95 -11.85
C VAL A 652 8.99 -31.18 -12.41
N TYR A 653 8.98 -29.87 -12.23
CA TYR A 653 9.98 -28.97 -12.77
C TYR A 653 10.85 -28.38 -11.66
N LYS A 654 12.17 -28.35 -11.89
CA LYS A 654 13.16 -27.68 -11.04
C LYS A 654 13.73 -26.48 -11.80
N LEU A 655 13.54 -25.29 -11.24
CA LEU A 655 13.97 -24.01 -11.79
C LEU A 655 15.04 -23.38 -10.89
N GLN A 656 16.17 -23.02 -11.48
CA GLN A 656 17.18 -22.20 -10.83
C GLN A 656 16.88 -20.71 -11.06
N VAL A 657 16.67 -19.97 -9.97
CA VAL A 657 16.32 -18.55 -9.93
C VAL A 657 17.47 -17.77 -9.28
N VAL A 658 17.68 -16.52 -9.65
CA VAL A 658 18.71 -15.65 -9.05
C VAL A 658 18.08 -14.73 -8.01
N ALA A 659 18.58 -14.76 -6.78
CA ALA A 659 18.15 -13.84 -5.73
C ALA A 659 18.64 -12.41 -6.03
N PRO A 660 17.91 -11.35 -5.61
CA PRO A 660 18.29 -9.96 -5.86
C PRO A 660 19.74 -9.67 -5.47
N ALA A 661 20.45 -8.86 -6.27
CA ALA A 661 21.90 -8.69 -6.14
C ALA A 661 22.34 -7.90 -4.89
N THR A 662 21.47 -7.06 -4.32
CA THR A 662 21.81 -6.20 -3.17
C THR A 662 20.59 -5.94 -2.28
N ASN A 663 20.85 -5.52 -1.04
CA ASN A 663 19.83 -5.08 -0.09
C ASN A 663 19.11 -3.77 -0.47
N VAL A 664 19.61 -3.04 -1.46
CA VAL A 664 18.90 -1.90 -2.09
C VAL A 664 17.74 -2.38 -2.98
N LEU A 665 17.93 -3.51 -3.67
CA LEU A 665 16.89 -4.11 -4.51
C LEU A 665 15.85 -4.85 -3.64
N ALA A 666 16.30 -5.57 -2.61
CA ALA A 666 15.45 -6.23 -1.63
C ALA A 666 16.02 -6.03 -0.20
N PRO A 667 15.48 -5.10 0.61
CA PRO A 667 15.83 -4.99 2.02
C PRO A 667 15.76 -6.34 2.76
N PRO A 668 16.57 -6.56 3.81
CA PRO A 668 16.56 -7.80 4.55
C PRO A 668 15.18 -8.01 5.20
N GLY A 669 14.64 -9.23 5.10
CA GLY A 669 13.27 -9.53 5.49
C GLY A 669 12.67 -10.77 4.82
N TYR A 670 11.37 -10.95 5.06
CA TYR A 670 10.57 -12.03 4.50
C TYR A 670 9.80 -11.59 3.24
N TYR A 671 9.72 -12.50 2.28
CA TYR A 671 9.08 -12.29 0.98
C TYR A 671 8.27 -13.52 0.55
N LEU A 672 7.19 -13.29 -0.19
CA LEU A 672 6.46 -14.34 -0.90
C LEU A 672 7.00 -14.49 -2.31
N VAL A 673 7.49 -15.69 -2.67
CA VAL A 673 7.93 -16.02 -4.03
C VAL A 673 6.83 -16.79 -4.77
N PHE A 674 6.42 -16.28 -5.92
CA PHE A 674 5.41 -16.90 -6.77
C PHE A 674 6.04 -17.43 -8.07
N VAL A 675 5.67 -18.65 -8.45
CA VAL A 675 5.88 -19.17 -9.81
C VAL A 675 4.64 -18.82 -10.61
N VAL A 676 4.79 -18.03 -11.67
CA VAL A 676 3.69 -17.55 -12.53
C VAL A 676 3.84 -18.16 -13.91
N TYR A 677 3.02 -19.15 -14.23
CA TYR A 677 2.99 -19.77 -15.55
C TYR A 677 1.93 -19.08 -16.40
N ARG A 678 2.36 -18.36 -17.44
CA ARG A 678 1.46 -17.70 -18.41
C ARG A 678 0.30 -16.94 -17.76
N GLY A 679 0.62 -16.10 -16.77
CA GLY A 679 -0.34 -15.28 -16.03
C GLY A 679 -0.99 -15.95 -14.80
N VAL A 680 -0.85 -17.26 -14.61
CA VAL A 680 -1.44 -18.01 -13.47
C VAL A 680 -0.38 -18.20 -12.37
N PRO A 681 -0.52 -17.56 -11.18
CA PRO A 681 0.43 -17.68 -10.08
C PRO A 681 0.17 -18.91 -9.21
N SER A 682 1.24 -19.47 -8.66
CA SER A 682 1.21 -20.49 -7.61
C SER A 682 0.56 -20.00 -6.31
N VAL A 683 0.53 -20.84 -5.29
CA VAL A 683 0.59 -20.34 -3.91
C VAL A 683 2.00 -19.79 -3.67
N GLY A 684 2.11 -18.66 -2.96
CA GLY A 684 3.37 -18.02 -2.63
C GLY A 684 4.17 -18.84 -1.61
N HIS A 685 5.44 -19.10 -1.91
CA HIS A 685 6.40 -19.77 -1.03
C HIS A 685 7.18 -18.71 -0.24
N TRP A 686 7.15 -18.79 1.09
CA TRP A 686 7.87 -17.85 1.94
C TRP A 686 9.38 -18.09 1.87
N VAL A 687 10.13 -17.00 1.63
CA VAL A 687 11.59 -16.97 1.70
C VAL A 687 12.05 -15.84 2.61
N GLN A 688 13.16 -16.03 3.30
CA GLN A 688 13.86 -15.00 4.07
C GLN A 688 15.17 -14.62 3.35
N ILE A 689 15.50 -13.33 3.31
CA ILE A 689 16.85 -12.85 2.95
C ILE A 689 17.40 -11.99 4.09
N LEU A 690 18.66 -12.23 4.46
CA LEU A 690 19.36 -11.55 5.54
C LEU A 690 20.64 -10.87 4.98
N ASN A 691 21.11 -9.83 5.68
CA ASN A 691 22.37 -9.13 5.39
C ASN A 691 23.60 -10.04 5.61
#